data_AF-A0A3B8XAC5-F1
#
_entry.id   AF-A0A3B8XAC5-F1
#
_cell.length_a   1.000
_cell.length_b   1.000
_cell.length_c   1.000
_cell.angle_alpha   90.00
_cell.angle_beta   90.00
_cell.angle_gamma   90.00
#
_symmetry.space_group_name_H-M   'P 1'
#
loop_
_entity.id
_entity.type
_entity.pdbx_description
1 polymer ?
#
loop_
_entity_poly.entity_id
_entity_poly.type
_entity_poly.pdbx_seq_one_letter_code
_entity_poly.pdbx_strand_id
1 'polypeptide(L)'
;WTVKASKGGVSRILEGHGTIIITRGEGIDNMPTQLFVAGSAASEAGQEFRVAEEGVYVIVTRVKAGNLHFSSLKEGGDVFYATASGKLVEGEGDYTVSEAPATGLARITVNFNTLGLSMETIATEIHAQWEATHADFAVLEYQGDGVFSGEGEAVFLGPGRDGTPDWCSWVEERYSFIVNIDGNNVRWGSFEGGNAFTPTGEDSFYYIKEAPIADWDGLWKMDHALDLKMVRATVYTNKDNQFTHMVEQAGEIVYEQPTSAPAALYLSGTAAEADGQAFRKDGDKFIIYTKLGNGTLSFVDGDGVKYFLQGENDLYIGKRASDVTASEEVSRITVDFASKKATFEKVGTSVRMIWGCNYDTVIALTYQGQGKFAGEGEVVFVDPAKSETNPPSWLSWVEERYYFIATVEGTEVCWGRLDSESAERPDGEVTETFYDMGEFAWDQWSHLWKMGSAFDGSTVSATINTNDNGHFKHSFVKQTADPFPPTTAPSALTLEGTAAEEVGQAFRKVEDGVFVIYTQLKAGALSFKGDGKIYFLGDSGLLQGEGSYAVTLDAPTVYRVTVNFKTTSVTLETVDKVDFVWGCNECSPFAMNYAGKGVWSGTGKVEFIEPGDPQFNRATWLTWEEERYRFLITLDGAADATECWGILDGVDKEYRPDDERFTAGDDFWKCGEFARGGQWDHLWKMAGEMNGQTVTITVNTNKDGVMVHSVTK
;
A
#
# COMPACT_ATOMS: atom_id res chain seq x y z
N TRP A 1 -50.03 -56.10 36.02
CA TRP A 1 -51.37 -55.94 35.41
C TRP A 1 -52.42 -56.51 36.34
N THR A 2 -53.67 -56.02 36.25
CA THR A 2 -54.83 -56.49 37.03
C THR A 2 -56.01 -56.71 36.10
N VAL A 3 -56.69 -57.85 36.19
CA VAL A 3 -57.85 -58.17 35.33
C VAL A 3 -59.15 -57.95 36.11
N LYS A 4 -60.05 -57.17 35.52
CA LYS A 4 -61.43 -56.99 35.97
C LYS A 4 -62.36 -57.64 34.95
N ALA A 5 -63.14 -58.63 35.39
CA ALA A 5 -64.17 -59.25 34.56
C ALA A 5 -65.57 -58.86 35.05
N SER A 6 -66.54 -58.78 34.14
CA SER A 6 -67.95 -58.58 34.49
C SER A 6 -68.88 -59.45 33.65
N LYS A 7 -69.96 -59.93 34.27
CA LYS A 7 -71.07 -60.59 33.58
C LYS A 7 -72.37 -60.40 34.37
N GLY A 8 -73.44 -60.00 33.68
CA GLY A 8 -74.77 -59.85 34.28
C GLY A 8 -74.84 -58.83 35.42
N GLY A 9 -74.08 -57.72 35.34
CA GLY A 9 -74.08 -56.65 36.36
C GLY A 9 -73.17 -56.89 37.57
N VAL A 10 -72.54 -58.06 37.69
CA VAL A 10 -71.55 -58.34 38.74
C VAL A 10 -70.14 -58.23 38.17
N SER A 11 -69.27 -57.52 38.88
CA SER A 11 -67.85 -57.40 38.53
C SER A 11 -66.96 -57.94 39.65
N ARG A 12 -65.91 -58.68 39.28
CA ARG A 12 -64.89 -59.19 40.19
C ARG A 12 -63.52 -58.77 39.65
N ILE A 13 -62.66 -58.33 40.57
CA ILE A 13 -61.25 -58.05 40.29
C ILE A 13 -60.49 -59.30 40.73
N LEU A 14 -59.63 -59.82 39.86
CA LEU A 14 -58.74 -60.93 40.18
C LEU A 14 -57.73 -60.47 41.26
N GLU A 15 -57.57 -61.22 42.36
CA GLU A 15 -56.57 -60.90 43.42
C GLU A 15 -55.13 -61.21 43.00
N GLY A 16 -54.94 -61.98 41.92
CA GLY A 16 -53.62 -62.26 41.35
C GLY A 16 -53.01 -61.02 40.69
N HIS A 17 -51.73 -60.80 40.94
CA HIS A 17 -50.92 -59.82 40.25
C HIS A 17 -49.81 -60.53 39.46
N GLY A 18 -49.41 -59.92 38.35
CA GLY A 18 -48.26 -60.33 37.57
C GLY A 18 -47.51 -59.11 37.03
N THR A 19 -46.20 -59.24 36.86
CA THR A 19 -45.36 -58.22 36.24
C THR A 19 -45.54 -58.26 34.73
N ILE A 20 -45.76 -57.10 34.11
CA ILE A 20 -45.54 -56.92 32.67
C ILE A 20 -44.20 -56.18 32.56
N ILE A 21 -43.28 -56.72 31.77
CA ILE A 21 -42.07 -56.02 31.35
C ILE A 21 -42.39 -55.48 29.95
N ILE A 22 -42.38 -54.16 29.80
CA ILE A 22 -42.53 -53.49 28.51
C ILE A 22 -41.14 -52.97 28.15
N THR A 23 -40.62 -53.40 27.00
CA THR A 23 -39.45 -52.77 26.40
C THR A 23 -39.95 -51.59 25.57
N ARG A 24 -39.56 -50.36 25.93
CA ARG A 24 -39.80 -49.18 25.09
C ARG A 24 -39.08 -49.40 23.75
N GLY A 25 -39.70 -48.98 22.64
CA GLY A 25 -39.00 -48.97 21.35
C GLY A 25 -37.73 -48.11 21.43
N GLU A 26 -36.74 -48.37 20.58
CA GLU A 26 -35.57 -47.47 20.50
C GLU A 26 -36.03 -46.06 20.11
N GLY A 27 -35.60 -45.05 20.85
CA GLY A 27 -35.93 -43.64 20.57
C GLY A 27 -36.09 -42.79 21.83
N ILE A 28 -36.16 -41.48 21.64
CA ILE A 28 -36.51 -40.49 22.66
C ILE A 28 -37.82 -39.85 22.18
N ASP A 29 -38.93 -40.06 22.88
CA ASP A 29 -40.24 -39.56 22.43
C ASP A 29 -40.46 -38.08 22.74
N ASN A 30 -39.72 -37.52 23.71
CA ASN A 30 -39.87 -36.13 24.15
C ASN A 30 -38.54 -35.38 23.97
N MET A 31 -38.47 -34.52 22.95
CA MET A 31 -37.34 -33.60 22.79
C MET A 31 -37.46 -32.47 23.82
N PRO A 32 -36.38 -32.17 24.58
CA PRO A 32 -36.46 -31.18 25.63
C PRO A 32 -36.45 -29.76 25.05
N THR A 33 -37.19 -28.81 25.61
CA THR A 33 -37.18 -27.42 25.09
C THR A 33 -35.87 -26.67 25.35
N GLN A 34 -35.13 -27.10 26.37
CA GLN A 34 -33.83 -26.58 26.77
C GLN A 34 -32.92 -27.76 27.09
N LEU A 35 -31.61 -27.57 26.97
CA LEU A 35 -30.64 -28.60 27.33
C LEU A 35 -29.48 -27.94 28.07
N PHE A 36 -29.00 -28.58 29.13
CA PHE A 36 -27.89 -28.09 29.94
C PHE A 36 -26.79 -29.14 30.02
N VAL A 37 -25.53 -28.70 30.01
CA VAL A 37 -24.38 -29.60 30.18
C VAL A 37 -24.12 -29.86 31.66
N ALA A 38 -23.85 -31.11 32.03
CA ALA A 38 -23.59 -31.51 33.41
C ALA A 38 -22.60 -32.68 33.50
N GLY A 39 -22.23 -33.04 34.73
CA GLY A 39 -21.26 -34.09 35.03
C GLY A 39 -19.86 -33.56 35.38
N SER A 40 -18.97 -34.47 35.79
CA SER A 40 -17.62 -34.12 36.25
C SER A 40 -16.67 -33.68 35.13
N ALA A 41 -16.97 -34.00 33.87
CA ALA A 41 -16.23 -33.56 32.69
C ALA A 41 -16.54 -32.11 32.31
N ALA A 42 -17.76 -31.63 32.59
CA ALA A 42 -18.19 -30.27 32.28
C ALA A 42 -17.61 -29.29 33.31
N SER A 43 -16.64 -28.49 32.91
CA SER A 43 -16.05 -27.49 33.83
C SER A 43 -17.01 -26.32 34.08
N GLU A 44 -17.95 -26.10 33.16
CA GLU A 44 -18.99 -25.07 33.18
C GLU A 44 -20.38 -25.74 33.30
N ALA A 45 -20.51 -26.67 34.25
CA ALA A 45 -21.74 -27.40 34.48
C ALA A 45 -22.92 -26.45 34.76
N GLY A 46 -24.05 -26.70 34.11
CA GLY A 46 -25.23 -25.84 34.15
C GLY A 46 -25.27 -24.76 33.07
N GLN A 47 -24.28 -24.71 32.17
CA GLN A 47 -24.34 -23.91 30.94
C GLN A 47 -25.41 -24.48 30.00
N GLU A 48 -26.22 -23.59 29.42
CA GLU A 48 -27.31 -23.94 28.51
C GLU A 48 -26.81 -24.10 27.07
N PHE A 49 -27.33 -25.09 26.35
CA PHE A 49 -27.10 -25.24 24.92
C PHE A 49 -27.96 -24.25 24.12
N ARG A 50 -27.44 -23.80 22.98
CA ARG A 50 -28.26 -23.18 21.94
C ARG A 50 -29.00 -24.25 21.14
N VAL A 51 -30.26 -24.02 20.81
CA VAL A 51 -31.03 -24.74 19.80
C VAL A 51 -30.58 -24.25 18.41
N ALA A 52 -29.79 -25.05 17.71
CA ALA A 52 -29.32 -24.73 16.37
C ALA A 52 -30.41 -24.95 15.31
N GLU A 53 -31.14 -26.06 15.47
CA GLU A 53 -32.33 -26.44 14.70
C GLU A 53 -33.26 -27.22 15.63
N GLU A 54 -34.51 -27.44 15.25
CA GLU A 54 -35.43 -28.27 16.05
C GLU A 54 -34.82 -29.66 16.30
N GLY A 55 -34.58 -29.98 17.58
CA GLY A 55 -33.94 -31.23 18.00
C GLY A 55 -32.41 -31.26 17.92
N VAL A 56 -31.74 -30.15 17.55
CA VAL A 56 -30.28 -30.04 17.46
C VAL A 56 -29.77 -28.96 18.41
N TYR A 57 -28.94 -29.35 19.38
CA TYR A 57 -28.43 -28.50 20.44
C TYR A 57 -26.91 -28.38 20.32
N VAL A 58 -26.38 -27.16 20.37
CA VAL A 58 -24.95 -26.87 20.26
C VAL A 58 -24.47 -26.02 21.44
N ILE A 59 -23.30 -26.34 21.99
CA ILE A 59 -22.66 -25.59 23.07
C ILE A 59 -21.15 -25.52 22.83
N VAL A 60 -20.52 -24.42 23.23
CA VAL A 60 -19.07 -24.30 23.36
C VAL A 60 -18.72 -24.15 24.84
N THR A 61 -18.03 -25.15 25.38
CA THR A 61 -17.80 -25.30 26.82
C THR A 61 -16.47 -25.96 27.14
N ARG A 62 -15.90 -25.66 28.31
CA ARG A 62 -14.68 -26.30 28.81
C ARG A 62 -14.96 -27.73 29.25
N VAL A 63 -14.21 -28.67 28.68
CA VAL A 63 -14.34 -30.11 28.93
C VAL A 63 -13.02 -30.68 29.42
N LYS A 64 -13.08 -31.51 30.46
CA LYS A 64 -11.96 -32.32 30.96
C LYS A 64 -12.31 -33.80 30.96
N ALA A 65 -11.32 -34.66 31.19
CA ALA A 65 -11.58 -36.09 31.39
C ALA A 65 -12.52 -36.32 32.59
N GLY A 66 -13.52 -37.18 32.40
CA GLY A 66 -14.57 -37.42 33.40
C GLY A 66 -15.88 -37.91 32.80
N ASN A 67 -16.98 -37.68 33.50
CA ASN A 67 -18.32 -38.08 33.10
C ASN A 67 -19.13 -36.86 32.61
N LEU A 68 -19.82 -37.00 31.50
CA LEU A 68 -20.65 -35.98 30.87
C LEU A 68 -22.08 -36.50 30.69
N HIS A 69 -23.06 -35.68 31.03
CA HIS A 69 -24.47 -35.92 30.68
C HIS A 69 -25.17 -34.58 30.45
N PHE A 70 -26.39 -34.65 29.96
CA PHE A 70 -27.20 -33.50 29.59
C PHE A 70 -28.54 -33.56 30.31
N SER A 71 -29.11 -32.41 30.67
CA SER A 71 -30.37 -32.35 31.41
C SER A 71 -31.35 -31.40 30.74
N SER A 72 -32.65 -31.72 30.74
CA SER A 72 -33.70 -30.84 30.19
C SER A 72 -33.98 -29.60 31.04
N LEU A 73 -33.50 -29.59 32.29
CA LEU A 73 -33.58 -28.48 33.23
C LEU A 73 -32.25 -28.32 33.95
N LYS A 74 -31.97 -27.12 34.46
CA LYS A 74 -30.77 -26.86 35.26
C LYS A 74 -30.68 -27.76 36.51
N GLU A 75 -31.83 -28.09 37.10
CA GLU A 75 -31.95 -29.05 38.21
C GLU A 75 -33.22 -29.90 38.04
N GLY A 76 -33.12 -31.21 38.32
CA GLY A 76 -34.28 -32.12 38.37
C GLY A 76 -34.97 -32.42 37.04
N GLY A 77 -34.31 -32.15 35.91
CA GLY A 77 -34.81 -32.48 34.57
C GLY A 77 -34.56 -33.93 34.18
N ASP A 78 -35.06 -34.29 33.00
CA ASP A 78 -34.78 -35.56 32.35
C ASP A 78 -33.32 -35.59 31.91
N VAL A 79 -32.64 -36.71 32.18
CA VAL A 79 -31.21 -36.88 31.90
C VAL A 79 -31.02 -37.62 30.58
N PHE A 80 -30.09 -37.11 29.78
CA PHE A 80 -29.67 -37.71 28.52
C PHE A 80 -28.15 -37.91 28.53
N TYR A 81 -27.69 -39.00 27.96
CA TYR A 81 -26.25 -39.27 27.81
C TYR A 81 -26.01 -40.05 26.52
N ALA A 82 -24.78 -40.00 26.02
CA ALA A 82 -24.35 -40.82 24.91
C ALA A 82 -23.72 -42.13 25.40
N THR A 83 -23.99 -43.24 24.74
CA THR A 83 -23.25 -44.49 24.95
C THR A 83 -21.83 -44.36 24.37
N ALA A 84 -20.97 -45.37 24.62
CA ALA A 84 -19.63 -45.42 24.04
C ALA A 84 -19.61 -45.38 22.49
N SER A 85 -20.73 -45.73 21.83
CA SER A 85 -20.87 -45.62 20.37
C SER A 85 -21.37 -44.25 19.90
N GLY A 86 -21.53 -43.27 20.79
CA GLY A 86 -22.08 -41.95 20.48
C GLY A 86 -23.61 -41.90 20.34
N LYS A 87 -24.31 -43.01 20.64
CA LYS A 87 -25.79 -43.08 20.55
C LYS A 87 -26.41 -42.42 21.77
N LEU A 88 -27.29 -41.45 21.57
CA LEU A 88 -28.00 -40.73 22.62
C LEU A 88 -29.11 -41.61 23.25
N VAL A 89 -29.19 -41.59 24.58
CA VAL A 89 -30.13 -42.36 25.39
C VAL A 89 -30.71 -41.49 26.51
N GLU A 90 -32.01 -41.64 26.78
CA GLU A 90 -32.71 -41.04 27.92
C GLU A 90 -32.62 -41.97 29.15
N GLY A 91 -32.26 -41.43 30.32
CA GLY A 91 -32.23 -42.14 31.60
C GLY A 91 -31.00 -41.84 32.45
N GLU A 92 -30.79 -42.64 33.50
CA GLU A 92 -29.64 -42.53 34.38
C GLU A 92 -28.38 -43.12 33.72
N GLY A 93 -27.38 -42.27 33.45
CA GLY A 93 -26.09 -42.68 32.89
C GLY A 93 -25.19 -41.49 32.55
N ASP A 94 -23.98 -41.78 32.08
CA ASP A 94 -22.95 -40.81 31.71
C ASP A 94 -22.24 -41.24 30.42
N TYR A 95 -21.82 -40.27 29.63
CA TYR A 95 -20.80 -40.41 28.59
C TYR A 95 -19.41 -40.18 29.21
N THR A 96 -18.51 -41.16 29.12
CA THR A 96 -17.14 -41.01 29.63
C THR A 96 -16.26 -40.29 28.60
N VAL A 97 -15.80 -39.10 28.95
CA VAL A 97 -14.75 -38.37 28.24
C VAL A 97 -13.41 -38.92 28.71
N SER A 98 -12.75 -39.75 27.90
CA SER A 98 -11.49 -40.39 28.28
C SER A 98 -10.32 -39.42 28.35
N GLU A 99 -10.28 -38.44 27.45
CA GLU A 99 -9.27 -37.42 27.36
C GLU A 99 -9.92 -36.08 27.02
N ALA A 100 -9.39 -34.99 27.58
CA ALA A 100 -9.87 -33.65 27.28
C ALA A 100 -9.53 -33.28 25.82
N PRO A 101 -10.30 -32.40 25.17
CA PRO A 101 -9.88 -31.76 23.93
C PRO A 101 -8.51 -31.11 24.11
N ALA A 102 -7.70 -31.04 23.05
CA ALA A 102 -6.33 -30.54 23.14
C ALA A 102 -6.23 -29.10 23.68
N THR A 103 -7.25 -28.29 23.42
CA THR A 103 -7.39 -26.90 23.89
C THR A 103 -8.11 -26.80 25.24
N GLY A 104 -8.64 -27.91 25.76
CA GLY A 104 -9.56 -27.95 26.90
C GLY A 104 -10.96 -27.40 26.60
N LEU A 105 -11.24 -26.98 25.36
CA LEU A 105 -12.51 -26.41 24.91
C LEU A 105 -13.12 -27.28 23.82
N ALA A 106 -14.42 -27.57 23.91
CA ALA A 106 -15.14 -28.35 22.92
C ALA A 106 -16.38 -27.64 22.41
N ARG A 107 -16.66 -27.84 21.11
CA ARG A 107 -18.01 -27.69 20.54
C ARG A 107 -18.71 -29.04 20.64
N ILE A 108 -19.82 -29.09 21.37
CA ILE A 108 -20.62 -30.31 21.56
C ILE A 108 -21.95 -30.13 20.82
N THR A 109 -22.30 -31.08 19.95
CA THR A 109 -23.59 -31.13 19.27
C THR A 109 -24.37 -32.36 19.74
N VAL A 110 -25.57 -32.14 20.30
CA VAL A 110 -26.53 -33.18 20.65
C VAL A 110 -27.68 -33.14 19.65
N ASN A 111 -27.86 -34.21 18.89
CA ASN A 111 -28.90 -34.30 17.86
C ASN A 111 -29.92 -35.38 18.23
N PHE A 112 -31.11 -34.97 18.67
CA PHE A 112 -32.20 -35.86 19.02
C PHE A 112 -32.88 -36.50 17.80
N ASN A 113 -32.76 -35.89 16.61
CA ASN A 113 -33.30 -36.44 15.37
C ASN A 113 -32.51 -37.67 14.90
N THR A 114 -31.19 -37.65 15.08
CA THR A 114 -30.30 -38.77 14.73
C THR A 114 -29.88 -39.62 15.92
N LEU A 115 -30.27 -39.20 17.14
CA LEU A 115 -29.84 -39.78 18.42
C LEU A 115 -28.31 -39.86 18.51
N GLY A 116 -27.64 -38.77 18.15
CA GLY A 116 -26.17 -38.70 18.07
C GLY A 116 -25.58 -37.59 18.94
N LEU A 117 -24.35 -37.82 19.40
CA LEU A 117 -23.47 -36.84 20.03
C LEU A 117 -22.22 -36.66 19.17
N SER A 118 -21.83 -35.42 18.88
CA SER A 118 -20.48 -35.08 18.41
C SER A 118 -19.79 -34.14 19.39
N MET A 119 -18.47 -34.25 19.46
CA MET A 119 -17.59 -33.40 20.26
C MET A 119 -16.36 -33.07 19.41
N GLU A 120 -16.17 -31.79 19.14
CA GLU A 120 -15.10 -31.27 18.28
C GLU A 120 -14.22 -30.34 19.12
N THR A 121 -12.91 -30.39 18.92
CA THR A 121 -11.96 -29.49 19.57
C THR A 121 -12.05 -28.12 18.91
N ILE A 122 -12.15 -27.06 19.72
CA ILE A 122 -12.20 -25.68 19.22
C ILE A 122 -11.10 -24.85 19.86
N ALA A 123 -10.50 -23.91 19.13
CA ALA A 123 -9.48 -23.01 19.64
C ALA A 123 -9.99 -22.16 20.82
N THR A 124 -9.07 -21.76 21.70
CA THR A 124 -9.35 -20.83 22.81
C THR A 124 -9.39 -19.37 22.38
N GLU A 125 -9.04 -19.11 21.12
CA GLU A 125 -8.96 -17.78 20.52
C GLU A 125 -9.75 -17.75 19.21
N ILE A 126 -10.34 -16.58 18.94
CA ILE A 126 -11.04 -16.24 17.69
C ILE A 126 -10.41 -14.97 17.14
N HIS A 127 -10.13 -14.96 15.85
CA HIS A 127 -9.52 -13.84 15.17
C HIS A 127 -10.60 -12.98 14.51
N ALA A 128 -10.76 -11.73 14.93
CA ALA A 128 -11.63 -10.78 14.26
C ALA A 128 -10.83 -10.05 13.17
N GLN A 129 -11.18 -10.28 11.91
CA GLN A 129 -10.34 -9.94 10.76
C GLN A 129 -11.01 -9.00 9.78
N TRP A 130 -10.22 -8.07 9.23
CA TRP A 130 -10.59 -7.33 8.04
C TRP A 130 -10.54 -8.25 6.81
N GLU A 131 -11.57 -8.21 5.96
CA GLU A 131 -11.59 -9.08 4.79
C GLU A 131 -10.50 -8.71 3.78
N ALA A 132 -10.28 -7.42 3.56
CA ALA A 132 -9.38 -6.93 2.53
C ALA A 132 -7.91 -7.31 2.72
N THR A 133 -7.48 -7.51 3.97
CA THR A 133 -6.08 -7.76 4.34
C THR A 133 -5.89 -9.07 5.08
N HIS A 134 -6.97 -9.71 5.54
CA HIS A 134 -6.96 -10.83 6.49
C HIS A 134 -6.19 -10.53 7.78
N ALA A 135 -5.95 -9.25 8.08
CA ALA A 135 -5.28 -8.82 9.30
C ALA A 135 -6.28 -8.79 10.45
N ASP A 136 -5.85 -9.25 11.61
CA ASP A 136 -6.62 -9.17 12.84
C ASP A 136 -6.73 -7.71 13.27
N PHE A 137 -7.95 -7.24 13.49
CA PHE A 137 -8.18 -5.99 14.23
C PHE A 137 -8.32 -6.28 15.74
N ALA A 138 -8.70 -7.50 16.13
CA ALA A 138 -8.74 -7.98 17.50
C ALA A 138 -8.60 -9.51 17.57
N VAL A 139 -8.02 -10.02 18.66
CA VAL A 139 -8.01 -11.46 19.00
C VAL A 139 -8.83 -11.65 20.27
N LEU A 140 -9.86 -12.49 20.20
CA LEU A 140 -10.84 -12.71 21.27
C LEU A 140 -10.52 -14.01 22.00
N GLU A 141 -10.31 -13.93 23.31
CA GLU A 141 -10.04 -15.08 24.16
C GLU A 141 -11.32 -15.62 24.80
N TYR A 142 -11.39 -16.95 25.01
CA TYR A 142 -12.51 -17.60 25.69
C TYR A 142 -12.58 -17.25 27.18
N GLN A 143 -13.63 -16.50 27.56
CA GLN A 143 -13.85 -16.03 28.92
C GLN A 143 -14.61 -17.04 29.80
N GLY A 144 -15.29 -18.01 29.18
CA GLY A 144 -16.18 -18.96 29.86
C GLY A 144 -17.62 -18.83 29.40
N ASP A 145 -18.42 -19.87 29.69
CA ASP A 145 -19.87 -19.91 29.44
C ASP A 145 -20.27 -19.54 28.00
N GLY A 146 -19.41 -19.90 27.03
CA GLY A 146 -19.67 -19.68 25.61
C GLY A 146 -19.35 -18.27 25.12
N VAL A 147 -18.61 -17.47 25.90
CA VAL A 147 -18.23 -16.09 25.58
C VAL A 147 -16.76 -16.00 25.18
N PHE A 148 -16.48 -15.33 24.06
CA PHE A 148 -15.15 -14.90 23.65
C PHE A 148 -15.10 -13.37 23.59
N SER A 149 -14.05 -12.75 24.11
CA SER A 149 -13.93 -11.28 24.10
C SER A 149 -12.49 -10.83 23.97
N GLY A 150 -12.28 -9.71 23.28
CA GLY A 150 -10.97 -9.12 23.02
C GLY A 150 -11.09 -7.66 22.59
N GLU A 151 -10.04 -6.89 22.82
CA GLU A 151 -9.94 -5.49 22.40
C GLU A 151 -8.91 -5.32 21.29
N GLY A 152 -9.11 -4.31 20.45
CA GLY A 152 -8.16 -3.97 19.40
C GLY A 152 -8.51 -2.69 18.64
N GLU A 153 -7.71 -2.35 17.64
CA GLU A 153 -7.81 -1.08 16.92
C GLU A 153 -8.73 -1.21 15.70
N ALA A 154 -9.86 -0.49 15.71
CA ALA A 154 -10.72 -0.36 14.54
C ALA A 154 -10.21 0.76 13.63
N VAL A 155 -9.25 0.44 12.76
CA VAL A 155 -8.77 1.35 11.72
C VAL A 155 -9.26 0.84 10.37
N PHE A 156 -10.20 1.56 9.76
CA PHE A 156 -10.72 1.16 8.46
C PHE A 156 -9.66 1.36 7.38
N LEU A 157 -9.74 0.56 6.34
CA LEU A 157 -8.85 0.65 5.18
C LEU A 157 -9.42 1.65 4.18
N GLY A 158 -8.58 2.23 3.33
CA GLY A 158 -9.00 3.13 2.27
C GLY A 158 -7.88 4.04 1.77
N PRO A 159 -8.11 4.79 0.69
CA PRO A 159 -7.06 5.58 0.04
C PRO A 159 -6.26 6.44 1.03
N GLY A 160 -4.94 6.26 1.04
CA GLY A 160 -4.03 6.97 1.94
C GLY A 160 -3.86 6.37 3.34
N ARG A 161 -4.48 5.24 3.67
CA ARG A 161 -4.27 4.56 4.96
C ARG A 161 -3.27 3.42 4.84
N ASP A 162 -2.31 3.35 5.77
CA ASP A 162 -1.29 2.27 5.78
C ASP A 162 -1.95 0.89 5.87
N GLY A 163 -1.40 -0.08 5.14
CA GLY A 163 -1.96 -1.43 5.05
C GLY A 163 -3.20 -1.55 4.15
N THR A 164 -3.67 -0.46 3.54
CA THR A 164 -4.72 -0.51 2.52
C THR A 164 -4.16 -1.18 1.26
N PRO A 165 -4.76 -2.27 0.78
CA PRO A 165 -4.36 -2.86 -0.48
C PRO A 165 -4.53 -1.86 -1.63
N ASP A 166 -3.61 -1.87 -2.60
CA ASP A 166 -3.60 -0.89 -3.71
C ASP A 166 -4.91 -0.86 -4.52
N TRP A 167 -5.66 -1.97 -4.52
CA TRP A 167 -6.96 -2.07 -5.19
C TRP A 167 -8.11 -1.35 -4.45
N CYS A 168 -7.92 -1.00 -3.17
CA CYS A 168 -8.98 -0.47 -2.31
C CYS A 168 -9.11 1.05 -2.45
N SER A 169 -10.03 1.47 -3.32
CA SER A 169 -10.28 2.89 -3.63
C SER A 169 -11.41 3.53 -2.84
N TRP A 170 -11.92 2.87 -1.79
CA TRP A 170 -13.03 3.32 -0.93
C TRP A 170 -12.71 3.04 0.54
N VAL A 171 -13.56 3.52 1.46
CA VAL A 171 -13.46 3.12 2.88
C VAL A 171 -13.92 1.68 3.02
N GLU A 172 -13.00 0.81 3.38
CA GLU A 172 -13.20 -0.61 3.52
C GLU A 172 -13.23 -1.03 5.00
N GLU A 173 -14.40 -1.47 5.42
CA GLU A 173 -14.79 -1.69 6.80
C GLU A 173 -15.41 -3.09 7.03
N ARG A 174 -15.23 -4.01 6.06
CA ARG A 174 -15.82 -5.35 6.12
C ARG A 174 -14.99 -6.31 6.97
N TYR A 175 -15.65 -7.04 7.86
CA TYR A 175 -15.01 -7.95 8.78
C TYR A 175 -15.78 -9.26 8.99
N SER A 176 -15.07 -10.26 9.52
CA SER A 176 -15.62 -11.53 10.01
C SER A 176 -14.78 -12.10 11.16
N PHE A 177 -15.22 -13.21 11.75
CA PHE A 177 -14.48 -13.93 12.77
C PHE A 177 -13.96 -15.27 12.22
N ILE A 178 -12.69 -15.58 12.43
CA ILE A 178 -12.07 -16.84 12.03
C ILE A 178 -11.70 -17.65 13.26
N VAL A 179 -12.07 -18.92 13.26
CA VAL A 179 -11.85 -19.85 14.38
C VAL A 179 -11.43 -21.21 13.87
N ASN A 180 -10.55 -21.87 14.62
CA ASN A 180 -10.12 -23.22 14.31
C ASN A 180 -10.98 -24.26 15.05
N ILE A 181 -11.57 -25.19 14.29
CA ILE A 181 -12.35 -26.32 14.79
C ILE A 181 -11.79 -27.61 14.18
N ASP A 182 -11.32 -28.52 15.03
CA ASP A 182 -10.63 -29.77 14.67
C ASP A 182 -9.52 -29.58 13.62
N GLY A 183 -8.74 -28.52 13.76
CA GLY A 183 -7.63 -28.21 12.85
C GLY A 183 -8.04 -27.44 11.59
N ASN A 184 -9.34 -27.22 11.35
CA ASN A 184 -9.85 -26.48 10.20
C ASN A 184 -10.28 -25.08 10.57
N ASN A 185 -9.85 -24.08 9.81
CA ASN A 185 -10.37 -22.72 9.97
C ASN A 185 -11.74 -22.61 9.33
N VAL A 186 -12.71 -22.10 10.08
CA VAL A 186 -14.06 -21.78 9.61
C VAL A 186 -14.34 -20.31 9.83
N ARG A 187 -15.24 -19.75 9.02
CA ARG A 187 -15.74 -18.38 9.18
C ARG A 187 -16.99 -18.39 10.03
N TRP A 188 -16.99 -17.51 11.03
CA TRP A 188 -18.15 -17.06 11.76
C TRP A 188 -18.52 -15.67 11.22
N GLY A 189 -19.49 -15.66 10.32
CA GLY A 189 -19.82 -14.55 9.46
C GLY A 189 -21.31 -14.19 9.49
N SER A 190 -21.70 -13.22 8.68
CA SER A 190 -23.09 -12.78 8.56
C SER A 190 -23.94 -13.79 7.76
N PHE A 191 -25.26 -13.67 7.90
CA PHE A 191 -26.21 -14.38 7.03
C PHE A 191 -26.40 -13.71 5.66
N GLU A 192 -25.91 -12.47 5.53
CA GLU A 192 -25.92 -11.73 4.29
C GLU A 192 -24.85 -12.33 3.35
N GLY A 193 -25.19 -12.54 2.08
CA GLY A 193 -24.27 -13.17 1.12
C GLY A 193 -23.07 -12.28 0.76
N GLY A 194 -22.78 -12.14 -0.54
CA GLY A 194 -21.72 -11.24 -1.04
C GLY A 194 -21.91 -9.75 -0.75
N ASN A 195 -23.03 -9.35 -0.15
CA ASN A 195 -23.37 -7.96 0.15
C ASN A 195 -23.29 -7.72 1.67
N ALA A 196 -22.30 -6.95 2.11
CA ALA A 196 -22.19 -6.53 3.51
C ALA A 196 -22.87 -5.17 3.74
N PHE A 197 -23.55 -5.01 4.86
CA PHE A 197 -24.22 -3.76 5.27
C PHE A 197 -23.75 -3.31 6.66
N THR A 198 -23.92 -2.02 6.96
CA THR A 198 -23.68 -1.45 8.29
C THR A 198 -24.79 -1.84 9.27
N PRO A 199 -24.59 -1.71 10.59
CA PRO A 199 -25.59 -2.12 11.58
C PRO A 199 -26.94 -1.45 11.35
N THR A 200 -28.01 -2.25 11.31
CA THR A 200 -29.39 -1.78 11.08
C THR A 200 -30.13 -1.39 12.35
N GLY A 201 -29.56 -1.72 13.52
CA GLY A 201 -30.19 -1.57 14.84
C GLY A 201 -31.07 -2.76 15.25
N GLU A 202 -31.28 -3.74 14.37
CA GLU A 202 -32.00 -4.98 14.68
C GLU A 202 -31.06 -6.06 15.23
N ASP A 203 -31.49 -6.83 16.22
CA ASP A 203 -30.67 -7.89 16.86
C ASP A 203 -30.18 -8.94 15.84
N SER A 204 -30.97 -9.21 14.80
CA SER A 204 -30.64 -10.21 13.79
C SER A 204 -29.41 -9.87 12.95
N PHE A 205 -29.05 -8.59 12.87
CA PHE A 205 -27.81 -8.16 12.21
C PHE A 205 -26.59 -8.84 12.84
N TYR A 206 -26.63 -9.03 14.15
CA TYR A 206 -25.52 -9.55 14.93
C TYR A 206 -25.47 -11.08 14.98
N TYR A 207 -26.43 -11.79 14.41
CA TYR A 207 -26.44 -13.24 14.40
C TYR A 207 -25.33 -13.81 13.52
N ILE A 208 -24.67 -14.84 14.03
CA ILE A 208 -23.52 -15.49 13.41
C ILE A 208 -23.97 -16.75 12.67
N LYS A 209 -23.49 -16.87 11.43
CA LYS A 209 -23.54 -18.05 10.60
C LYS A 209 -22.14 -18.65 10.50
N GLU A 210 -22.02 -19.96 10.71
CA GLU A 210 -20.79 -20.68 10.40
C GLU A 210 -20.79 -21.10 8.92
N ALA A 211 -19.68 -20.86 8.23
CA ALA A 211 -19.47 -21.26 6.85
C ALA A 211 -17.98 -21.57 6.57
N PRO A 212 -17.66 -22.29 5.48
CA PRO A 212 -16.32 -22.32 4.94
C PRO A 212 -15.83 -20.90 4.61
N ILE A 213 -14.52 -20.69 4.67
CA ILE A 213 -13.93 -19.40 4.27
C ILE A 213 -14.13 -19.23 2.75
N ALA A 214 -14.78 -18.13 2.36
CA ALA A 214 -15.02 -17.77 0.96
C ALA A 214 -14.88 -16.26 0.81
N ASP A 215 -14.10 -15.79 -0.16
CA ASP A 215 -13.85 -14.36 -0.31
C ASP A 215 -15.15 -13.58 -0.48
N TRP A 216 -15.27 -12.48 0.25
CA TRP A 216 -16.37 -11.51 0.14
C TRP A 216 -17.77 -11.99 0.57
N ASP A 217 -17.92 -13.20 1.11
CA ASP A 217 -19.22 -13.76 1.53
C ASP A 217 -19.39 -13.84 3.05
N GLY A 218 -20.59 -13.54 3.58
CA GLY A 218 -20.84 -13.65 5.01
C GLY A 218 -20.07 -12.62 5.85
N LEU A 219 -20.03 -11.38 5.39
CA LEU A 219 -19.31 -10.29 6.03
C LEU A 219 -20.27 -9.26 6.65
N TRP A 220 -19.81 -8.56 7.69
CA TRP A 220 -20.47 -7.37 8.22
C TRP A 220 -19.67 -6.12 7.85
N LYS A 221 -20.32 -4.96 7.75
CA LYS A 221 -19.62 -3.68 7.81
C LYS A 221 -19.65 -3.13 9.22
N MET A 222 -18.50 -2.67 9.70
CA MET A 222 -18.42 -1.99 10.99
C MET A 222 -19.05 -0.60 10.90
N ASP A 223 -19.64 -0.13 12.01
CA ASP A 223 -20.16 1.24 12.09
C ASP A 223 -19.01 2.25 11.94
N HIS A 224 -19.17 3.22 11.04
CA HIS A 224 -18.19 4.29 10.80
C HIS A 224 -17.92 5.14 12.05
N ALA A 225 -18.81 5.14 13.03
CA ALA A 225 -18.56 5.77 14.33
C ALA A 225 -17.41 5.11 15.13
N LEU A 226 -17.06 3.86 14.80
CA LEU A 226 -15.96 3.11 15.42
C LEU A 226 -14.62 3.28 14.68
N ASP A 227 -14.60 3.97 13.54
CA ASP A 227 -13.35 4.23 12.84
C ASP A 227 -12.40 5.08 13.71
N LEU A 228 -11.13 4.67 13.76
CA LEU A 228 -10.07 5.24 14.60
C LEU A 228 -10.37 5.13 16.11
N LYS A 229 -11.09 4.10 16.54
CA LYS A 229 -11.37 3.82 17.96
C LYS A 229 -10.73 2.51 18.42
N MET A 230 -10.45 2.44 19.72
CA MET A 230 -10.29 1.14 20.37
C MET A 230 -11.67 0.51 20.50
N VAL A 231 -11.82 -0.73 20.05
CA VAL A 231 -13.07 -1.47 20.11
C VAL A 231 -12.91 -2.73 20.95
N ARG A 232 -14.02 -3.17 21.55
CA ARG A 232 -14.16 -4.49 22.13
C ARG A 232 -15.08 -5.32 21.24
N ALA A 233 -14.55 -6.42 20.72
CA ALA A 233 -15.34 -7.42 20.02
C ALA A 233 -15.68 -8.56 20.99
N THR A 234 -16.94 -9.00 20.98
CA THR A 234 -17.42 -10.10 21.82
C THR A 234 -18.28 -11.05 20.99
N VAL A 235 -18.02 -12.35 21.09
CA VAL A 235 -18.83 -13.41 20.48
C VAL A 235 -19.49 -14.24 21.58
N TYR A 236 -20.79 -14.47 21.43
CA TYR A 236 -21.62 -15.28 22.31
C TYR A 236 -22.16 -16.49 21.55
N THR A 237 -21.71 -17.70 21.91
CA THR A 237 -22.10 -18.94 21.20
C THR A 237 -23.51 -19.43 21.52
N ASN A 238 -24.08 -18.99 22.64
CA ASN A 238 -25.33 -19.50 23.21
C ASN A 238 -26.13 -18.48 24.06
N LYS A 239 -25.86 -17.17 23.94
CA LYS A 239 -26.56 -16.14 24.74
C LYS A 239 -28.02 -16.02 24.29
N ASP A 240 -28.95 -16.11 25.23
CA ASP A 240 -30.40 -16.01 24.97
C ASP A 240 -30.87 -16.97 23.86
N ASN A 241 -30.27 -18.17 23.81
CA ASN A 241 -30.50 -19.17 22.76
C ASN A 241 -30.11 -18.70 21.34
N GLN A 242 -29.18 -17.74 21.23
CA GLN A 242 -28.67 -17.20 19.97
C GLN A 242 -27.16 -17.35 19.86
N PHE A 243 -26.68 -17.46 18.62
CA PHE A 243 -25.26 -17.33 18.28
C PHE A 243 -25.06 -15.93 17.71
N THR A 244 -24.41 -15.05 18.45
CA THR A 244 -24.38 -13.61 18.15
C THR A 244 -23.04 -12.97 18.48
N HIS A 245 -22.77 -11.79 17.93
CA HIS A 245 -21.60 -10.99 18.26
C HIS A 245 -21.96 -9.55 18.63
N MET A 246 -20.96 -8.78 19.05
CA MET A 246 -21.07 -7.34 19.23
C MET A 246 -19.68 -6.73 19.05
N VAL A 247 -19.62 -5.53 18.45
CA VAL A 247 -18.42 -4.69 18.44
C VAL A 247 -18.83 -3.31 18.97
N GLU A 248 -18.20 -2.88 20.05
CA GLU A 248 -18.50 -1.61 20.71
C GLU A 248 -17.23 -0.81 20.97
N GLN A 249 -17.36 0.50 21.13
CA GLN A 249 -16.23 1.36 21.47
C GLN A 249 -15.74 1.02 22.90
N ALA A 250 -14.46 0.68 23.02
CA ALA A 250 -13.76 0.45 24.30
C ALA A 250 -12.99 1.69 24.77
N GLY A 251 -12.61 2.59 23.85
CA GLY A 251 -11.89 3.81 24.16
C GLY A 251 -11.42 4.59 22.92
N GLU A 252 -10.49 5.50 23.13
CA GLU A 252 -9.73 6.16 22.06
C GLU A 252 -8.42 5.38 21.82
N ILE A 253 -7.92 5.39 20.58
CA ILE A 253 -6.58 4.87 20.31
C ILE A 253 -5.56 5.81 20.95
N VAL A 254 -4.71 5.27 21.82
CA VAL A 254 -3.64 6.03 22.47
C VAL A 254 -2.33 5.58 21.85
N TYR A 255 -1.72 6.46 21.07
CA TYR A 255 -0.40 6.22 20.51
C TYR A 255 0.69 6.65 21.49
N GLU A 256 1.73 5.83 21.59
CA GLU A 256 2.91 6.19 22.37
C GLU A 256 3.76 7.19 21.59
N GLN A 257 4.25 8.21 22.29
CA GLN A 257 5.26 9.09 21.71
C GLN A 257 6.65 8.49 21.93
N PRO A 258 7.60 8.70 21.00
CA PRO A 258 8.96 8.20 21.19
C PRO A 258 9.62 8.82 22.42
N THR A 259 10.46 8.03 23.09
CA THR A 259 11.19 8.43 24.30
C THR A 259 12.65 8.80 24.03
N SER A 260 13.19 8.39 22.88
CA SER A 260 14.56 8.68 22.44
C SER A 260 14.64 8.75 20.91
N ALA A 261 15.61 9.51 20.40
CA ALA A 261 15.91 9.54 18.97
C ALA A 261 16.52 8.20 18.49
N PRO A 262 16.08 7.64 17.35
CA PRO A 262 16.68 6.44 16.77
C PRO A 262 18.09 6.70 16.22
N ALA A 263 18.78 5.65 15.78
CA ALA A 263 20.11 5.79 15.15
C ALA A 263 20.04 6.43 13.75
N ALA A 264 19.02 6.06 12.97
CA ALA A 264 18.75 6.55 11.61
C ALA A 264 17.24 6.73 11.42
N LEU A 265 16.85 7.58 10.47
CA LEU A 265 15.47 7.83 10.09
C LEU A 265 15.40 7.98 8.56
N TYR A 266 14.33 7.47 7.97
CA TYR A 266 14.07 7.47 6.54
C TYR A 266 12.67 8.02 6.25
N LEU A 267 12.55 8.78 5.16
CA LEU A 267 11.29 9.29 4.66
C LEU A 267 10.71 8.32 3.64
N SER A 268 9.48 7.88 3.87
CA SER A 268 8.74 6.97 3.01
C SER A 268 7.31 7.46 2.76
N GLY A 269 6.66 6.90 1.76
CA GLY A 269 5.25 7.19 1.42
C GLY A 269 5.08 7.89 0.08
N THR A 270 3.82 7.97 -0.37
CA THR A 270 3.46 8.41 -1.72
C THR A 270 3.73 9.88 -2.01
N ALA A 271 3.89 10.71 -0.96
CA ALA A 271 4.24 12.12 -1.12
C ALA A 271 5.75 12.39 -1.22
N ALA A 272 6.62 11.41 -0.94
CA ALA A 272 8.07 11.58 -1.00
C ALA A 272 8.59 11.52 -2.45
N GLU A 273 9.64 12.28 -2.78
CA GLU A 273 10.28 12.23 -4.12
C GLU A 273 10.91 10.87 -4.45
N ALA A 274 11.29 10.14 -3.42
CA ALA A 274 11.83 8.79 -3.48
C ALA A 274 11.54 8.12 -2.15
N ASP A 275 11.19 6.83 -2.20
CA ASP A 275 10.94 6.03 -1.01
C ASP A 275 12.27 5.71 -0.29
N GLY A 276 12.23 5.74 1.04
CA GLY A 276 13.37 5.41 1.89
C GLY A 276 14.51 6.45 1.87
N GLN A 277 14.23 7.73 1.57
CA GLN A 277 15.28 8.76 1.60
C GLN A 277 15.79 8.97 3.03
N ALA A 278 17.10 8.89 3.22
CA ALA A 278 17.71 9.04 4.54
C ALA A 278 17.67 10.50 5.02
N PHE A 279 17.27 10.69 6.26
CA PHE A 279 17.45 11.96 6.96
C PHE A 279 18.90 12.13 7.42
N ARG A 280 19.38 13.37 7.43
CA ARG A 280 20.60 13.73 8.16
C ARG A 280 20.28 13.89 9.64
N LYS A 281 21.06 13.23 10.49
CA LYS A 281 20.95 13.35 11.95
C LYS A 281 21.73 14.57 12.46
N ASP A 282 21.11 15.33 13.37
CA ASP A 282 21.70 16.46 14.09
C ASP A 282 21.25 16.42 15.56
N GLY A 283 22.03 15.75 16.40
CA GLY A 283 21.64 15.44 17.78
C GLY A 283 20.38 14.56 17.82
N ASP A 284 19.31 15.06 18.46
CA ASP A 284 17.99 14.41 18.53
C ASP A 284 17.06 14.81 17.37
N LYS A 285 17.57 15.55 16.39
CA LYS A 285 16.83 15.99 15.22
C LYS A 285 17.25 15.23 13.97
N PHE A 286 16.31 15.10 13.05
CA PHE A 286 16.52 14.55 11.72
C PHE A 286 16.03 15.57 10.70
N ILE A 287 16.90 15.96 9.76
CA ILE A 287 16.63 17.00 8.77
C ILE A 287 16.77 16.41 7.38
N ILE A 288 15.81 16.69 6.51
CA ILE A 288 15.86 16.33 5.08
C ILE A 288 15.33 17.51 4.25
N TYR A 289 15.92 17.69 3.07
CA TYR A 289 15.40 18.60 2.05
C TYR A 289 14.86 17.76 0.89
N THR A 290 13.57 17.90 0.61
CA THR A 290 12.85 17.15 -0.44
C THR A 290 11.71 17.99 -0.97
N LYS A 291 11.32 17.81 -2.24
CA LYS A 291 9.99 18.28 -2.68
C LYS A 291 8.93 17.32 -2.12
N LEU A 292 7.70 17.78 -1.96
CA LEU A 292 6.59 16.94 -1.52
C LEU A 292 5.48 16.95 -2.57
N GLY A 293 4.96 15.76 -2.88
CA GLY A 293 3.73 15.57 -3.65
C GLY A 293 2.48 15.56 -2.76
N ASN A 294 1.32 15.33 -3.37
CA ASN A 294 0.10 15.01 -2.62
C ASN A 294 0.14 13.54 -2.22
N GLY A 295 -0.19 13.22 -0.98
CA GLY A 295 -0.26 11.83 -0.52
C GLY A 295 0.08 11.72 0.95
N THR A 296 0.83 10.67 1.28
CA THR A 296 1.13 10.32 2.66
C THR A 296 2.62 10.20 2.91
N LEU A 297 3.02 10.44 4.17
CA LEU A 297 4.38 10.27 4.65
C LEU A 297 4.42 9.37 5.89
N SER A 298 5.42 8.51 5.95
CA SER A 298 5.83 7.78 7.14
C SER A 298 7.31 8.05 7.41
N PHE A 299 7.68 8.12 8.68
CA PHE A 299 9.09 8.15 9.08
C PHE A 299 9.43 6.77 9.61
N VAL A 300 10.47 6.15 9.08
CA VAL A 300 10.85 4.78 9.42
C VAL A 300 12.25 4.81 9.97
N ASP A 301 12.51 4.23 11.14
CA ASP A 301 13.88 4.12 11.63
C ASP A 301 14.62 2.90 11.06
N GLY A 302 15.92 2.78 11.40
CA GLY A 302 16.76 1.67 10.95
C GLY A 302 16.34 0.29 11.45
N ASP A 303 15.47 0.21 12.45
CA ASP A 303 14.94 -1.05 12.99
C ASP A 303 13.53 -1.36 12.42
N GLY A 304 13.00 -0.49 11.55
CA GLY A 304 11.70 -0.64 10.91
C GLY A 304 10.52 -0.12 11.76
N VAL A 305 10.79 0.57 12.88
CA VAL A 305 9.72 1.23 13.64
C VAL A 305 9.21 2.41 12.82
N LYS A 306 7.89 2.46 12.64
CA LYS A 306 7.21 3.55 11.95
C LYS A 306 6.77 4.62 12.94
N TYR A 307 6.90 5.86 12.50
CA TYR A 307 6.42 7.04 13.18
C TYR A 307 5.53 7.86 12.24
N PHE A 308 4.57 8.57 12.82
CA PHE A 308 3.64 9.41 12.08
C PHE A 308 3.28 10.66 12.87
N LEU A 309 2.65 11.61 12.20
CA LEU A 309 2.25 12.89 12.76
C LEU A 309 0.74 12.95 12.97
N GLN A 310 0.34 13.58 14.07
CA GLN A 310 -1.07 13.87 14.35
C GLN A 310 -1.21 15.25 14.98
N GLY A 311 -2.36 15.90 14.74
CA GLY A 311 -2.68 17.20 15.35
C GLY A 311 -1.74 18.31 14.86
N GLU A 312 -1.07 18.99 15.79
CA GLU A 312 -0.10 20.05 15.50
C GLU A 312 1.30 19.48 15.17
N ASN A 313 1.33 18.49 14.28
CA ASN A 313 2.51 17.71 13.89
C ASN A 313 3.23 17.05 15.08
N ASP A 314 2.48 16.54 16.06
CA ASP A 314 3.03 15.75 17.15
C ASP A 314 3.41 14.35 16.64
N LEU A 315 4.59 13.88 17.03
CA LEU A 315 5.20 12.64 16.58
C LEU A 315 4.79 11.47 17.47
N TYR A 316 4.27 10.42 16.86
CA TYR A 316 3.82 9.19 17.52
C TYR A 316 4.42 7.96 16.87
N ILE A 317 4.61 6.91 17.67
CA ILE A 317 4.96 5.56 17.20
C ILE A 317 3.69 4.90 16.69
N GLY A 318 3.74 4.32 15.49
CA GLY A 318 2.63 3.57 14.95
C GLY A 318 2.74 3.37 13.45
N LYS A 319 1.91 2.45 12.93
CA LYS A 319 1.91 2.09 11.51
C LYS A 319 1.20 3.11 10.62
N ARG A 320 0.46 4.05 11.19
CA ARG A 320 -0.28 5.06 10.43
C ARG A 320 0.66 5.92 9.56
N ALA A 321 0.12 6.48 8.48
CA ALA A 321 0.81 7.49 7.69
C ALA A 321 0.21 8.89 7.93
N SER A 322 1.02 9.92 7.70
CA SER A 322 0.68 11.34 7.87
C SER A 322 0.25 11.92 6.52
N ASP A 323 -0.94 12.49 6.43
CA ASP A 323 -1.40 13.15 5.21
C ASP A 323 -0.62 14.46 4.99
N VAL A 324 -0.19 14.69 3.76
CA VAL A 324 0.49 15.92 3.34
C VAL A 324 0.04 16.35 1.95
N THR A 325 0.02 17.66 1.76
CA THR A 325 -0.27 18.30 0.48
C THR A 325 1.02 18.63 -0.26
N ALA A 326 0.94 18.66 -1.58
CA ALA A 326 2.05 19.02 -2.45
C ALA A 326 2.62 20.40 -2.13
N SER A 327 3.94 20.53 -2.26
CA SER A 327 4.67 21.79 -2.19
C SER A 327 5.32 22.08 -3.55
N GLU A 328 5.09 23.30 -4.06
CA GLU A 328 5.80 23.78 -5.26
C GLU A 328 7.29 24.03 -4.96
N GLU A 329 7.60 24.43 -3.72
CA GLU A 329 8.94 24.71 -3.22
C GLU A 329 9.56 23.48 -2.54
N VAL A 330 10.87 23.49 -2.35
CA VAL A 330 11.56 22.44 -1.59
C VAL A 330 11.15 22.56 -0.12
N SER A 331 10.79 21.43 0.50
CA SER A 331 10.47 21.34 1.92
C SER A 331 11.71 20.91 2.70
N ARG A 332 12.10 21.70 3.69
CA ARG A 332 12.95 21.27 4.80
C ARG A 332 12.05 20.65 5.87
N ILE A 333 12.18 19.34 6.05
CA ILE A 333 11.45 18.61 7.08
C ILE A 333 12.41 18.37 8.24
N THR A 334 12.05 18.85 9.44
CA THR A 334 12.79 18.57 10.67
C THR A 334 11.93 17.72 11.59
N VAL A 335 12.36 16.50 11.91
CA VAL A 335 11.76 15.64 12.92
C VAL A 335 12.60 15.74 14.19
N ASP A 336 12.02 16.32 15.24
CA ASP A 336 12.69 16.52 16.53
C ASP A 336 12.11 15.55 17.57
N PHE A 337 12.92 14.58 18.01
CA PHE A 337 12.53 13.58 18.99
C PHE A 337 12.52 14.11 20.43
N ALA A 338 13.22 15.21 20.71
CA ALA A 338 13.20 15.85 22.02
C ALA A 338 11.89 16.62 22.24
N SER A 339 11.44 17.38 21.22
CA SER A 339 10.12 18.03 21.25
C SER A 339 8.98 17.13 20.82
N LYS A 340 9.29 15.98 20.20
CA LYS A 340 8.33 15.01 19.63
C LYS A 340 7.42 15.65 18.61
N LYS A 341 7.99 16.45 17.71
CA LYS A 341 7.26 17.18 16.68
C LYS A 341 8.02 17.15 15.36
N ALA A 342 7.31 17.38 14.27
CA ALA A 342 7.92 17.70 12.98
C ALA A 342 7.55 19.11 12.50
N THR A 343 8.50 19.76 11.81
CA THR A 343 8.27 21.02 11.10
C THR A 343 8.49 20.83 9.61
N PHE A 344 7.74 21.58 8.81
CA PHE A 344 7.84 21.64 7.36
C PHE A 344 8.05 23.09 6.98
N GLU A 345 9.23 23.39 6.45
CA GLU A 345 9.65 24.75 6.16
C GLU A 345 10.02 24.87 4.67
N LYS A 346 9.56 25.94 4.04
CA LYS A 346 9.79 26.21 2.62
C LYS A 346 11.20 26.74 2.40
N VAL A 347 11.89 26.13 1.44
CA VAL A 347 13.21 26.55 0.98
C VAL A 347 13.08 27.15 -0.41
N GLY A 348 13.65 28.32 -0.59
CA GLY A 348 13.61 29.08 -1.83
C GLY A 348 14.16 28.28 -3.02
N THR A 349 13.68 28.63 -4.21
CA THR A 349 13.98 27.92 -5.47
C THR A 349 15.44 28.04 -5.94
N SER A 350 16.23 28.90 -5.31
CA SER A 350 17.63 29.15 -5.65
C SER A 350 18.48 29.34 -4.40
N VAL A 351 19.63 28.67 -4.38
CA VAL A 351 20.70 28.83 -3.39
C VAL A 351 21.85 29.54 -4.08
N ARG A 352 22.28 30.69 -3.56
CA ARG A 352 23.27 31.55 -4.21
C ARG A 352 24.64 31.33 -3.59
N MET A 353 25.62 30.90 -4.38
CA MET A 353 27.02 31.01 -4.01
C MET A 353 27.45 32.48 -4.16
N ILE A 354 27.93 33.10 -3.10
CA ILE A 354 28.32 34.52 -3.11
C ILE A 354 29.74 34.74 -2.57
N TRP A 355 30.38 35.82 -3.01
CA TRP A 355 31.63 36.28 -2.40
C TRP A 355 31.36 37.02 -1.08
N GLY A 356 32.20 36.76 -0.07
CA GLY A 356 32.06 37.40 1.25
C GLY A 356 32.29 38.91 1.23
N CYS A 357 33.07 39.46 0.30
CA CYS A 357 33.41 40.88 0.30
C CYS A 357 32.35 41.80 -0.31
N ASN A 358 31.67 41.38 -1.39
CA ASN A 358 30.75 42.21 -2.15
C ASN A 358 29.36 41.60 -2.32
N TYR A 359 29.14 40.36 -1.90
CA TYR A 359 27.87 39.63 -1.97
C TYR A 359 27.36 39.35 -3.39
N ASP A 360 28.20 39.56 -4.39
CA ASP A 360 27.84 39.25 -5.77
C ASP A 360 27.64 37.73 -5.92
N THR A 361 26.61 37.37 -6.67
CA THR A 361 26.31 35.96 -6.94
C THR A 361 27.27 35.43 -7.99
N VAL A 362 28.03 34.41 -7.61
CA VAL A 362 28.99 33.71 -8.46
C VAL A 362 28.30 32.60 -9.24
N ILE A 363 27.54 31.75 -8.52
CA ILE A 363 26.77 30.65 -9.09
C ILE A 363 25.41 30.62 -8.39
N ALA A 364 24.33 30.56 -9.16
CA ALA A 364 22.99 30.27 -8.63
C ALA A 364 22.72 28.77 -8.80
N LEU A 365 22.42 28.08 -7.70
CA LEU A 365 22.15 26.65 -7.66
C LEU A 365 20.64 26.44 -7.54
N THR A 366 20.08 25.61 -8.40
CA THR A 366 18.67 25.22 -8.36
C THR A 366 18.53 23.78 -7.87
N TYR A 367 17.38 23.46 -7.30
CA TYR A 367 17.09 22.12 -6.81
C TYR A 367 16.98 21.11 -7.97
N GLN A 368 17.64 19.97 -7.83
CA GLN A 368 17.71 18.89 -8.82
C GLN A 368 17.00 17.60 -8.35
N GLY A 369 16.33 17.62 -7.19
CA GLY A 369 15.69 16.44 -6.59
C GLY A 369 16.55 15.77 -5.52
N GLN A 370 15.90 15.03 -4.60
CA GLN A 370 16.53 14.20 -3.57
C GLN A 370 17.61 14.92 -2.73
N GLY A 371 17.38 16.18 -2.35
CA GLY A 371 18.32 16.99 -1.55
C GLY A 371 19.51 17.57 -2.33
N LYS A 372 19.54 17.47 -3.66
CA LYS A 372 20.63 18.00 -4.48
C LYS A 372 20.29 19.40 -5.01
N PHE A 373 21.20 20.35 -4.83
CA PHE A 373 21.18 21.65 -5.51
C PHE A 373 22.42 21.77 -6.39
N ALA A 374 22.27 22.32 -7.60
CA ALA A 374 23.40 22.44 -8.50
C ALA A 374 23.26 23.62 -9.47
N GLY A 375 24.40 24.11 -9.95
CA GLY A 375 24.48 25.23 -10.87
C GLY A 375 25.86 25.32 -11.53
N GLU A 376 25.94 26.10 -12.60
CA GLU A 376 27.18 26.36 -13.35
C GLU A 376 27.42 27.87 -13.42
N GLY A 377 28.69 28.29 -13.36
CA GLY A 377 29.05 29.69 -13.56
C GLY A 377 30.56 29.89 -13.64
N GLU A 378 30.95 31.09 -14.07
CA GLU A 378 32.36 31.48 -14.11
C GLU A 378 32.81 31.90 -12.71
N VAL A 379 33.90 31.31 -12.24
CA VAL A 379 34.52 31.69 -10.97
C VAL A 379 35.67 32.63 -11.27
N VAL A 380 35.54 33.90 -10.86
CA VAL A 380 36.58 34.92 -10.95
C VAL A 380 36.79 35.54 -9.58
N PHE A 381 38.02 35.50 -9.07
CA PHE A 381 38.34 36.09 -7.77
C PHE A 381 38.20 37.62 -7.80
N VAL A 382 37.79 38.19 -6.67
CA VAL A 382 37.58 39.64 -6.57
C VAL A 382 38.92 40.33 -6.36
N ASP A 383 39.38 41.07 -7.36
CA ASP A 383 40.71 41.69 -7.40
C ASP A 383 40.57 43.22 -7.42
N PRO A 384 41.10 43.95 -6.42
CA PRO A 384 41.09 45.42 -6.40
C PRO A 384 41.71 46.09 -7.63
N ALA A 385 42.58 45.39 -8.37
CA ALA A 385 43.16 45.86 -9.62
C ALA A 385 42.24 45.70 -10.85
N LYS A 386 41.15 44.93 -10.72
CA LYS A 386 40.21 44.58 -11.78
C LYS A 386 38.81 45.08 -11.46
N SER A 387 38.46 46.26 -11.99
CA SER A 387 37.15 46.89 -11.75
C SER A 387 35.96 46.03 -12.15
N GLU A 388 36.13 45.14 -13.12
CA GLU A 388 35.14 44.19 -13.61
C GLU A 388 34.74 43.13 -12.57
N THR A 389 35.55 42.91 -11.54
CA THR A 389 35.25 42.01 -10.42
C THR A 389 34.46 42.67 -9.28
N ASN A 390 34.07 43.94 -9.46
CA ASN A 390 33.32 44.75 -8.51
C ASN A 390 33.92 44.74 -7.07
N PRO A 391 35.22 45.09 -6.89
CA PRO A 391 35.85 45.07 -5.58
C PRO A 391 35.34 46.24 -4.70
N PRO A 392 35.05 45.99 -3.42
CA PRO A 392 34.77 47.07 -2.47
C PRO A 392 35.98 48.00 -2.31
N SER A 393 35.75 49.30 -2.09
CA SER A 393 36.83 50.31 -2.01
C SER A 393 37.81 50.12 -0.85
N TRP A 394 37.44 49.31 0.16
CA TRP A 394 38.27 48.95 1.31
C TRP A 394 39.10 47.68 1.10
N LEU A 395 38.84 46.92 0.03
CA LEU A 395 39.54 45.68 -0.25
C LEU A 395 40.94 45.98 -0.81
N SER A 396 41.98 45.39 -0.20
CA SER A 396 43.38 45.62 -0.57
C SER A 396 44.14 44.33 -0.96
N TRP A 397 43.44 43.20 -1.01
CA TRP A 397 43.95 41.88 -1.41
C TRP A 397 42.98 41.24 -2.42
N VAL A 398 43.43 40.17 -3.09
CA VAL A 398 42.54 39.35 -3.93
C VAL A 398 41.66 38.51 -3.01
N GLU A 399 40.34 38.70 -3.09
CA GLU A 399 39.37 37.98 -2.29
C GLU A 399 38.83 36.75 -3.02
N GLU A 400 38.77 35.66 -2.26
CA GLU A 400 38.51 34.30 -2.76
C GLU A 400 37.59 33.52 -1.82
N ARG A 401 37.06 34.17 -0.78
CA ARG A 401 36.22 33.54 0.23
C ARG A 401 34.74 33.60 -0.14
N TYR A 402 34.07 32.44 -0.09
CA TYR A 402 32.67 32.26 -0.47
C TYR A 402 31.88 31.47 0.60
N TYR A 403 30.56 31.56 0.49
CA TYR A 403 29.57 30.72 1.16
C TYR A 403 28.29 30.68 0.33
N PHE A 404 27.29 29.94 0.78
CA PHE A 404 26.00 29.84 0.11
C PHE A 404 24.92 30.55 0.92
N ILE A 405 24.01 31.23 0.23
CA ILE A 405 22.81 31.83 0.81
C ILE A 405 21.59 31.08 0.31
N ALA A 406 20.82 30.55 1.25
CA ALA A 406 19.51 29.98 0.99
C ALA A 406 18.43 30.84 1.64
N THR A 407 17.21 30.77 1.14
CA THR A 407 16.05 31.39 1.79
C THR A 407 15.21 30.29 2.43
N VAL A 408 14.96 30.37 3.74
CA VAL A 408 14.09 29.45 4.47
C VAL A 408 12.97 30.24 5.12
N GLU A 409 11.72 29.89 4.85
CA GLU A 409 10.53 30.63 5.32
C GLU A 409 10.64 32.15 5.06
N GLY A 410 11.14 32.51 3.88
CA GLY A 410 11.35 33.90 3.48
C GLY A 410 12.54 34.62 4.13
N THR A 411 13.31 33.95 4.99
CA THR A 411 14.50 34.51 5.66
C THR A 411 15.79 33.97 5.06
N GLU A 412 16.77 34.83 4.79
CA GLU A 412 18.08 34.39 4.31
C GLU A 412 18.90 33.76 5.44
N VAL A 413 19.45 32.58 5.15
CA VAL A 413 20.35 31.82 6.02
C VAL A 413 21.66 31.54 5.31
N CYS A 414 22.74 31.44 6.07
CA CYS A 414 24.05 31.07 5.58
C CYS A 414 24.20 29.55 5.61
N TRP A 415 24.47 28.95 4.46
CA TRP A 415 24.94 27.58 4.32
C TRP A 415 26.46 27.64 4.17
N GLY A 416 27.13 27.39 5.28
CA GLY A 416 28.52 27.77 5.49
C GLY A 416 29.33 26.72 6.23
N ARG A 417 30.63 26.95 6.34
CA ARG A 417 31.61 26.04 6.95
C ARG A 417 31.37 25.83 8.44
N LEU A 418 31.53 24.59 8.92
CA LEU A 418 31.26 24.22 10.31
C LEU A 418 32.20 24.86 11.36
N ASP A 419 33.48 25.06 11.04
CA ASP A 419 34.53 25.58 11.94
C ASP A 419 34.81 27.10 11.78
N SER A 420 33.86 27.84 11.20
CA SER A 420 33.91 29.29 10.91
C SER A 420 34.68 29.66 9.63
N GLU A 421 35.96 30.03 9.64
CA GLU A 421 36.64 30.52 8.43
C GLU A 421 37.84 29.63 8.07
N SER A 422 37.91 29.19 6.81
CA SER A 422 39.11 28.47 6.33
C SER A 422 40.29 29.44 6.17
N ALA A 423 41.38 29.18 6.87
CA ALA A 423 42.62 29.92 6.67
C ALA A 423 43.35 29.49 5.36
N GLU A 424 43.08 28.26 4.92
CA GLU A 424 43.73 27.53 3.85
C GLU A 424 42.90 27.45 2.56
N ARG A 425 43.58 27.36 1.41
CA ARG A 425 42.95 27.03 0.11
C ARG A 425 42.92 25.51 -0.08
N PRO A 426 41.89 24.95 -0.74
CA PRO A 426 41.85 23.54 -1.12
C PRO A 426 42.70 23.25 -2.37
N ASP A 427 43.93 23.77 -2.42
CA ASP A 427 44.88 23.57 -3.53
C ASP A 427 45.69 22.26 -3.39
N GLY A 428 45.66 21.64 -2.21
CA GLY A 428 46.26 20.34 -1.90
C GLY A 428 45.21 19.35 -1.40
N GLU A 429 45.67 18.22 -0.83
CA GLU A 429 44.75 17.27 -0.18
C GLU A 429 44.02 17.93 0.99
N VAL A 430 42.70 17.88 0.98
CA VAL A 430 41.82 18.31 2.08
C VAL A 430 41.12 17.09 2.68
N THR A 431 40.65 17.22 3.92
CA THR A 431 39.88 16.15 4.58
C THR A 431 38.53 15.94 3.89
N GLU A 432 37.97 14.74 4.04
CA GLU A 432 36.66 14.40 3.48
C GLU A 432 35.55 15.36 3.95
N THR A 433 35.65 15.84 5.19
CA THR A 433 34.70 16.78 5.80
C THR A 433 35.01 18.25 5.52
N PHE A 434 36.02 18.58 4.70
CA PHE A 434 36.39 19.98 4.43
C PHE A 434 35.23 20.78 3.82
N TYR A 435 34.43 20.11 3.00
CA TYR A 435 33.26 20.68 2.33
C TYR A 435 31.95 20.41 3.07
N ASP A 436 32.00 19.86 4.29
CA ASP A 436 30.81 19.74 5.13
C ASP A 436 30.35 21.13 5.58
N MET A 437 29.04 21.34 5.55
CA MET A 437 28.40 22.60 5.83
C MET A 437 27.29 22.47 6.88
N GLY A 438 27.03 23.60 7.53
CA GLY A 438 25.90 23.79 8.43
C GLY A 438 25.06 24.98 8.00
N GLU A 439 23.91 25.13 8.64
CA GLU A 439 23.06 26.30 8.49
C GLU A 439 23.22 27.25 9.67
N PHE A 440 23.44 28.53 9.38
CA PHE A 440 23.73 29.56 10.36
C PHE A 440 22.95 30.84 10.07
N ALA A 441 22.78 31.66 11.11
CA ALA A 441 22.39 33.05 10.90
C ALA A 441 23.46 33.74 10.04
N TRP A 442 23.03 34.57 9.11
CA TRP A 442 23.96 35.23 8.20
C TRP A 442 24.86 36.24 8.93
N ASP A 443 26.17 36.07 8.77
CA ASP A 443 27.22 37.01 9.14
C ASP A 443 28.26 37.05 8.01
N GLN A 444 28.78 38.23 7.71
CA GLN A 444 29.63 38.44 6.53
C GLN A 444 30.91 37.59 6.55
N TRP A 445 31.52 37.40 7.72
CA TRP A 445 32.88 36.85 7.87
C TRP A 445 32.94 35.51 8.58
N SER A 446 31.79 34.99 8.99
CA SER A 446 31.68 33.68 9.59
C SER A 446 31.33 32.63 8.53
N HIS A 447 31.79 31.40 8.72
CA HIS A 447 31.37 30.23 7.94
C HIS A 447 31.82 30.26 6.45
N LEU A 448 32.93 30.93 6.12
CA LEU A 448 33.46 30.99 4.74
C LEU A 448 34.51 29.91 4.46
N TRP A 449 34.54 29.50 3.19
CA TRP A 449 35.66 28.78 2.59
C TRP A 449 36.45 29.67 1.65
N LYS A 450 37.75 29.43 1.52
CA LYS A 450 38.56 29.90 0.40
C LYS A 450 38.35 28.98 -0.79
N MET A 451 38.20 29.60 -1.97
CA MET A 451 38.11 28.89 -3.23
C MET A 451 39.49 28.37 -3.67
N GLY A 452 39.52 27.20 -4.30
CA GLY A 452 40.74 26.64 -4.89
C GLY A 452 41.23 27.50 -6.05
N SER A 453 42.53 27.79 -6.11
CA SER A 453 43.15 28.60 -7.15
C SER A 453 42.99 28.01 -8.56
N ALA A 454 42.82 26.69 -8.66
CA ALA A 454 42.55 26.02 -9.92
C ALA A 454 41.24 26.49 -10.60
N PHE A 455 40.30 27.04 -9.84
CA PHE A 455 38.99 27.47 -10.34
C PHE A 455 38.96 28.92 -10.84
N ASP A 456 39.92 29.75 -10.48
CA ASP A 456 39.95 31.16 -10.91
C ASP A 456 40.03 31.28 -12.45
N GLY A 457 39.18 32.14 -13.01
CA GLY A 457 39.01 32.33 -14.46
C GLY A 457 38.47 31.11 -15.21
N SER A 458 37.79 30.18 -14.52
CA SER A 458 37.27 28.95 -15.11
C SER A 458 35.76 28.83 -14.92
N THR A 459 35.08 28.16 -15.84
CA THR A 459 33.70 27.69 -15.62
C THR A 459 33.71 26.50 -14.68
N VAL A 460 32.87 26.55 -13.66
CA VAL A 460 32.77 25.55 -12.60
C VAL A 460 31.33 25.12 -12.44
N SER A 461 31.14 23.81 -12.25
CA SER A 461 29.89 23.26 -11.78
C SER A 461 29.96 23.10 -10.26
N ALA A 462 29.01 23.70 -9.55
CA ALA A 462 28.86 23.59 -8.09
C ALA A 462 27.69 22.66 -7.77
N THR A 463 27.85 21.80 -6.77
CA THR A 463 26.79 20.92 -6.28
C THR A 463 26.78 20.94 -4.76
N ILE A 464 25.58 21.00 -4.18
CA ILE A 464 25.30 20.81 -2.76
C ILE A 464 24.44 19.55 -2.63
N ASN A 465 24.82 18.63 -1.75
CA ASN A 465 23.98 17.50 -1.36
C ASN A 465 23.65 17.65 0.12
N THR A 466 22.36 17.78 0.46
CA THR A 466 21.91 17.98 1.85
C THR A 466 21.70 16.68 2.62
N ASN A 467 21.62 15.54 1.90
CA ASN A 467 21.19 14.24 2.42
C ASN A 467 22.20 13.10 2.14
N ASP A 468 23.43 13.40 1.72
CA ASP A 468 24.38 12.38 1.23
C ASP A 468 25.07 11.63 2.38
N ASN A 469 24.63 10.41 2.70
CA ASN A 469 25.18 9.56 3.76
C ASN A 469 25.31 10.25 5.12
N GLY A 470 24.33 11.10 5.46
CA GLY A 470 24.35 11.89 6.71
C GLY A 470 25.21 13.16 6.65
N HIS A 471 25.80 13.48 5.48
CA HIS A 471 26.51 14.73 5.26
C HIS A 471 25.63 15.76 4.56
N PHE A 472 25.82 17.01 4.96
CA PHE A 472 25.39 18.19 4.22
C PHE A 472 26.68 18.83 3.68
N LYS A 473 26.93 18.72 2.39
CA LYS A 473 28.23 19.10 1.81
C LYS A 473 28.12 19.64 0.39
N HIS A 474 29.14 20.37 -0.05
CA HIS A 474 29.27 20.78 -1.45
C HIS A 474 30.50 20.22 -2.14
N SER A 475 30.54 20.42 -3.45
CA SER A 475 31.67 20.07 -4.30
C SER A 475 31.74 21.00 -5.51
N PHE A 476 32.94 21.08 -6.08
CA PHE A 476 33.19 21.81 -7.32
C PHE A 476 33.87 20.91 -8.33
N VAL A 477 33.41 21.00 -9.58
CA VAL A 477 34.08 20.39 -10.72
C VAL A 477 34.48 21.49 -11.68
N LYS A 478 35.79 21.62 -11.90
CA LYS A 478 36.31 22.50 -12.94
C LYS A 478 35.95 21.88 -14.28
N GLN A 479 35.32 22.66 -15.17
CA GLN A 479 35.14 22.24 -16.55
C GLN A 479 36.51 22.30 -17.24
N THR A 480 37.16 21.15 -17.40
CA THR A 480 38.55 21.04 -17.88
C THR A 480 38.66 20.58 -19.33
N ALA A 481 37.67 19.82 -19.82
CA ALA A 481 37.41 19.54 -21.22
C ALA A 481 36.02 18.90 -21.35
N ASP A 482 35.37 19.15 -22.48
CA ASP A 482 34.21 18.41 -22.95
C ASP A 482 34.61 16.94 -23.26
N PRO A 483 33.85 15.91 -22.85
CA PRO A 483 32.56 15.92 -22.14
C PRO A 483 32.65 15.71 -20.61
N PHE A 484 31.64 16.15 -19.85
CA PHE A 484 31.56 16.01 -18.39
C PHE A 484 30.12 15.72 -17.90
N PRO A 485 29.89 15.16 -16.69
CA PRO A 485 28.53 14.89 -16.21
C PRO A 485 27.67 16.16 -16.07
N PRO A 486 26.40 16.17 -16.52
CA PRO A 486 25.54 17.34 -16.36
C PRO A 486 25.20 17.57 -14.90
N THR A 487 25.15 18.84 -14.50
CA THR A 487 24.74 19.24 -13.15
C THR A 487 23.33 19.81 -13.09
N THR A 488 22.76 20.18 -14.23
CA THR A 488 21.38 20.73 -14.32
C THR A 488 20.60 19.99 -15.39
N ALA A 489 19.33 19.67 -15.10
CA ALA A 489 18.42 19.17 -16.12
C ALA A 489 17.95 20.28 -17.06
N PRO A 490 17.79 20.03 -18.37
CA PRO A 490 17.21 20.99 -19.29
C PRO A 490 15.69 21.10 -19.10
N SER A 491 15.10 22.18 -19.60
CA SER A 491 13.63 22.38 -19.59
C SER A 491 12.88 21.42 -20.51
N ALA A 492 13.50 21.05 -21.63
CA ALA A 492 13.01 20.09 -22.62
C ALA A 492 14.20 19.35 -23.26
N LEU A 493 13.95 18.15 -23.78
CA LEU A 493 14.97 17.30 -24.40
C LEU A 493 14.48 16.75 -25.74
N THR A 494 15.33 16.76 -26.76
CA THR A 494 15.09 16.13 -28.07
C THR A 494 16.11 15.05 -28.37
N LEU A 495 15.69 14.04 -29.13
CA LEU A 495 16.52 12.96 -29.64
C LEU A 495 17.32 13.44 -30.86
N GLU A 496 18.62 13.18 -30.89
CA GLU A 496 19.53 13.62 -31.95
C GLU A 496 20.44 12.48 -32.44
N GLY A 497 21.09 12.73 -33.57
CA GLY A 497 22.09 11.82 -34.15
C GLY A 497 21.54 10.84 -35.20
N THR A 498 22.45 10.10 -35.84
CA THR A 498 22.13 9.21 -36.97
C THR A 498 21.48 7.88 -36.56
N ALA A 499 21.54 7.53 -35.28
CA ALA A 499 20.87 6.35 -34.73
C ALA A 499 19.35 6.53 -34.60
N ALA A 500 18.88 7.77 -34.46
CA ALA A 500 17.46 8.08 -34.32
C ALA A 500 16.68 7.78 -35.61
N GLU A 501 15.46 7.24 -35.48
CA GLU A 501 14.53 7.15 -36.61
C GLU A 501 14.07 8.55 -37.09
N GLU A 502 13.93 9.49 -36.16
CA GLU A 502 13.51 10.88 -36.41
C GLU A 502 14.34 11.82 -35.52
N VAL A 503 15.18 12.65 -36.15
CA VAL A 503 15.97 13.68 -35.46
C VAL A 503 15.06 14.81 -34.99
N GLY A 504 15.27 15.27 -33.76
CA GLY A 504 14.49 16.33 -33.13
C GLY A 504 13.21 15.85 -32.44
N GLN A 505 12.99 14.53 -32.34
CA GLN A 505 11.81 14.00 -31.64
C GLN A 505 11.88 14.37 -30.15
N ALA A 506 10.81 14.97 -29.62
CA ALA A 506 10.76 15.41 -28.23
C ALA A 506 10.56 14.24 -27.27
N PHE A 507 11.29 14.27 -26.15
CA PHE A 507 11.02 13.42 -25.01
C PHE A 507 9.80 13.91 -24.24
N ARG A 508 9.08 13.00 -23.59
CA ARG A 508 8.13 13.35 -22.53
C ARG A 508 8.88 13.54 -21.23
N LYS A 509 8.63 14.67 -20.57
CA LYS A 509 9.10 14.91 -19.19
C LYS A 509 8.15 14.21 -18.23
N VAL A 510 8.57 13.11 -17.64
CA VAL A 510 7.74 12.28 -16.73
C VAL A 510 7.86 12.73 -15.28
N GLU A 511 8.98 13.37 -14.96
CA GLU A 511 9.26 13.97 -13.65
C GLU A 511 10.24 15.13 -13.86
N ASP A 512 10.42 16.00 -12.86
CA ASP A 512 11.47 17.02 -12.89
C ASP A 512 12.84 16.39 -13.10
N GLY A 513 13.47 16.62 -14.26
CA GLY A 513 14.78 16.04 -14.58
C GLY A 513 14.77 14.60 -15.10
N VAL A 514 13.60 13.99 -15.31
CA VAL A 514 13.48 12.65 -15.90
C VAL A 514 12.68 12.71 -17.21
N PHE A 515 13.29 12.23 -18.27
CA PHE A 515 12.77 12.27 -19.63
C PHE A 515 12.67 10.87 -20.21
N VAL A 516 11.53 10.54 -20.81
CA VAL A 516 11.28 9.24 -21.44
C VAL A 516 10.85 9.45 -22.89
N ILE A 517 11.37 8.63 -23.80
CA ILE A 517 10.89 8.53 -25.17
C ILE A 517 10.85 7.08 -25.60
N TYR A 518 9.83 6.73 -26.39
CA TYR A 518 9.83 5.48 -27.12
C TYR A 518 10.13 5.71 -28.60
N THR A 519 11.15 5.06 -29.11
CA THR A 519 11.66 5.31 -30.47
C THR A 519 12.35 4.08 -31.04
N GLN A 520 12.36 3.92 -32.36
CA GLN A 520 13.23 2.96 -33.02
C GLN A 520 14.64 3.54 -33.19
N LEU A 521 15.64 2.76 -32.77
CA LEU A 521 17.05 3.07 -32.97
C LEU A 521 17.66 2.11 -34.01
N LYS A 522 18.67 2.60 -34.73
CA LYS A 522 19.52 1.81 -35.64
C LYS A 522 21.00 2.06 -35.35
N ALA A 523 21.89 1.28 -35.97
CA ALA A 523 23.33 1.52 -35.85
C ALA A 523 23.70 2.95 -36.28
N GLY A 524 24.41 3.68 -35.42
CA GLY A 524 24.74 5.09 -35.64
C GLY A 524 25.12 5.84 -34.36
N ALA A 525 25.22 7.16 -34.47
CA ALA A 525 25.48 8.05 -33.33
C ALA A 525 24.16 8.48 -32.67
N LEU A 526 24.07 8.40 -31.35
CA LEU A 526 22.94 8.84 -30.54
C LEU A 526 23.37 9.95 -29.59
N SER A 527 22.62 11.05 -29.58
CA SER A 527 22.77 12.11 -28.58
C SER A 527 21.41 12.73 -28.28
N PHE A 528 21.38 13.65 -27.33
CA PHE A 528 20.20 14.38 -26.90
C PHE A 528 20.53 15.87 -26.87
N LYS A 529 19.53 16.72 -27.08
CA LYS A 529 19.72 18.18 -27.04
C LYS A 529 18.67 18.84 -26.18
N GLY A 530 19.11 19.78 -25.32
CA GLY A 530 18.24 20.53 -24.42
C GLY A 530 18.91 21.81 -23.95
N ASP A 531 18.18 22.93 -23.93
CA ASP A 531 18.68 24.26 -23.56
C ASP A 531 20.01 24.67 -24.26
N GLY A 532 20.15 24.28 -25.54
CA GLY A 532 21.34 24.57 -26.36
C GLY A 532 22.56 23.67 -26.10
N LYS A 533 22.47 22.77 -25.12
CA LYS A 533 23.52 21.80 -24.76
C LYS A 533 23.28 20.45 -25.43
N ILE A 534 24.36 19.71 -25.65
CA ILE A 534 24.33 18.32 -26.13
C ILE A 534 24.58 17.40 -24.94
N TYR A 535 23.85 16.30 -24.88
CA TYR A 535 24.00 15.25 -23.89
C TYR A 535 24.10 13.89 -24.57
N PHE A 536 24.77 12.92 -23.95
CA PHE A 536 24.86 11.56 -24.49
C PHE A 536 25.27 10.56 -23.40
N LEU A 537 25.08 9.27 -23.67
CA LEU A 537 25.55 8.20 -22.81
C LEU A 537 27.06 7.98 -23.05
N GLY A 538 27.87 8.16 -22.01
CA GLY A 538 29.29 7.80 -21.98
C GLY A 538 29.59 6.67 -20.98
N ASP A 539 30.87 6.34 -20.81
CA ASP A 539 31.31 5.22 -19.97
C ASP A 539 30.93 5.36 -18.49
N SER A 540 30.76 6.60 -18.01
CA SER A 540 30.40 6.93 -16.63
C SER A 540 28.94 7.36 -16.45
N GLY A 541 28.06 7.11 -17.43
CA GLY A 541 26.65 7.52 -17.41
C GLY A 541 26.36 8.68 -18.35
N LEU A 542 25.41 9.54 -17.98
CA LEU A 542 25.01 10.71 -18.77
C LEU A 542 26.12 11.77 -18.74
N LEU A 543 26.55 12.22 -19.92
CA LEU A 543 27.53 13.29 -20.11
C LEU A 543 26.92 14.46 -20.90
N GLN A 544 27.48 15.65 -20.72
CA GLN A 544 27.18 16.91 -21.38
C GLN A 544 28.40 17.37 -22.19
N GLY A 545 28.14 17.83 -23.42
CA GLY A 545 29.10 18.43 -24.34
C GLY A 545 29.16 17.76 -25.74
N GLU A 546 30.15 18.11 -26.56
CA GLU A 546 30.51 17.50 -27.84
C GLU A 546 30.79 16.00 -27.70
N GLY A 547 29.80 15.20 -28.10
CA GLY A 547 29.95 13.76 -28.21
C GLY A 547 28.66 13.07 -28.63
N SER A 548 28.74 11.75 -28.69
CA SER A 548 27.61 10.88 -29.00
C SER A 548 27.89 9.47 -28.52
N TYR A 549 26.84 8.73 -28.20
CA TYR A 549 26.88 7.30 -27.95
C TYR A 549 26.84 6.52 -29.27
N ALA A 550 27.73 5.56 -29.46
CA ALA A 550 27.72 4.70 -30.65
C ALA A 550 26.76 3.52 -30.45
N VAL A 551 25.57 3.61 -31.04
CA VAL A 551 24.60 2.51 -31.04
C VAL A 551 25.09 1.44 -32.01
N THR A 552 25.32 0.23 -31.50
CA THR A 552 25.68 -0.95 -32.29
C THR A 552 24.51 -1.93 -32.31
N LEU A 553 23.85 -2.06 -33.46
CA LEU A 553 22.69 -2.95 -33.65
C LEU A 553 22.80 -3.68 -34.99
N ASP A 554 22.40 -4.95 -35.02
CA ASP A 554 22.34 -5.75 -36.25
C ASP A 554 21.10 -5.42 -37.11
N ALA A 555 20.04 -4.92 -36.48
CA ALA A 555 18.81 -4.45 -37.12
C ALA A 555 18.17 -3.31 -36.30
N PRO A 556 17.32 -2.45 -36.91
CA PRO A 556 16.57 -1.46 -36.16
C PRO A 556 15.68 -2.09 -35.09
N THR A 557 15.72 -1.55 -33.87
CA THR A 557 15.03 -2.07 -32.68
C THR A 557 14.34 -0.94 -31.93
N VAL A 558 13.15 -1.20 -31.39
CA VAL A 558 12.38 -0.22 -30.63
C VAL A 558 12.86 -0.20 -29.19
N TYR A 559 13.09 0.99 -28.65
CA TYR A 559 13.57 1.20 -27.29
C TYR A 559 12.66 2.13 -26.52
N ARG A 560 12.54 1.89 -25.21
CA ARG A 560 12.30 2.91 -24.20
C ARG A 560 13.65 3.51 -23.80
N VAL A 561 13.82 4.81 -24.03
CA VAL A 561 15.01 5.56 -23.63
C VAL A 561 14.64 6.48 -22.48
N THR A 562 15.24 6.23 -21.31
CA THR A 562 15.06 7.08 -20.12
C THR A 562 16.34 7.84 -19.85
N VAL A 563 16.27 9.17 -19.83
CA VAL A 563 17.38 10.07 -19.46
C VAL A 563 17.05 10.68 -18.11
N ASN A 564 17.81 10.31 -17.08
CA ASN A 564 17.62 10.77 -15.71
C ASN A 564 18.79 11.67 -15.29
N PHE A 565 18.53 12.98 -15.21
CA PHE A 565 19.52 13.98 -14.79
C PHE A 565 19.78 13.97 -13.28
N LYS A 566 18.86 13.42 -12.48
CA LYS A 566 19.04 13.32 -11.02
C LYS A 566 20.15 12.32 -10.68
N THR A 567 20.08 11.14 -11.31
CA THR A 567 21.05 10.05 -11.15
C THR A 567 22.17 10.07 -12.18
N THR A 568 22.16 11.04 -13.10
CA THR A 568 23.11 11.15 -14.23
C THR A 568 23.23 9.86 -15.02
N SER A 569 22.11 9.24 -15.38
CA SER A 569 22.05 7.95 -16.07
C SER A 569 21.18 7.99 -17.32
N VAL A 570 21.44 7.05 -18.23
CA VAL A 570 20.59 6.76 -19.39
C VAL A 570 20.32 5.26 -19.40
N THR A 571 19.07 4.85 -19.52
CA THR A 571 18.69 3.46 -19.78
C THR A 571 18.14 3.30 -21.19
N LEU A 572 18.46 2.18 -21.81
CA LEU A 572 18.00 1.78 -23.13
C LEU A 572 17.38 0.38 -22.98
N GLU A 573 16.05 0.33 -22.87
CA GLU A 573 15.33 -0.92 -22.67
C GLU A 573 14.61 -1.32 -23.98
N THR A 574 14.77 -2.55 -24.46
CA THR A 574 14.08 -2.99 -25.68
C THR A 574 12.59 -3.10 -25.42
N VAL A 575 11.77 -2.67 -26.38
CA VAL A 575 10.33 -2.91 -26.36
C VAL A 575 10.03 -4.11 -27.23
N ASP A 576 9.85 -5.26 -26.59
CA ASP A 576 9.68 -6.52 -27.32
C ASP A 576 8.25 -6.70 -27.79
N LYS A 577 7.29 -6.24 -26.97
CA LYS A 577 5.86 -6.43 -27.25
C LYS A 577 4.98 -5.37 -26.59
N VAL A 578 3.96 -4.95 -27.33
CA VAL A 578 2.80 -4.22 -26.82
C VAL A 578 1.56 -5.01 -27.22
N ASP A 579 0.75 -5.41 -26.25
CA ASP A 579 -0.50 -6.13 -26.50
C ASP A 579 -1.68 -5.29 -26.07
N PHE A 580 -2.67 -5.11 -26.95
CA PHE A 580 -4.01 -4.74 -26.52
C PHE A 580 -4.68 -5.97 -25.90
N VAL A 581 -5.23 -5.84 -24.69
CA VAL A 581 -5.86 -6.97 -23.97
C VAL A 581 -7.16 -6.60 -23.30
N TRP A 582 -8.06 -7.58 -23.15
CA TRP A 582 -9.25 -7.47 -22.31
C TRP A 582 -8.92 -7.72 -20.83
N GLY A 583 -9.52 -6.94 -19.93
CA GLY A 583 -9.24 -7.01 -18.50
C GLY A 583 -9.58 -8.36 -17.85
N CYS A 584 -10.62 -9.05 -18.33
CA CYS A 584 -11.10 -10.28 -17.69
C CYS A 584 -10.22 -11.52 -17.90
N ASN A 585 -9.42 -11.56 -18.96
CA ASN A 585 -8.68 -12.78 -19.35
C ASN A 585 -7.32 -12.50 -20.02
N GLU A 586 -6.96 -11.23 -20.18
CA GLU A 586 -5.77 -10.75 -20.88
C GLU A 586 -5.60 -11.31 -22.30
N CYS A 587 -6.69 -11.71 -22.94
CA CYS A 587 -6.64 -12.19 -24.31
C CYS A 587 -6.56 -11.01 -25.28
N SER A 588 -5.78 -11.19 -26.35
CA SER A 588 -5.56 -10.16 -27.36
C SER A 588 -6.21 -10.59 -28.68
N PRO A 589 -7.19 -9.83 -29.22
CA PRO A 589 -7.80 -10.15 -30.51
C PRO A 589 -6.90 -9.86 -31.72
N PHE A 590 -5.91 -8.97 -31.60
CA PHE A 590 -4.96 -8.65 -32.66
C PHE A 590 -3.70 -7.97 -32.10
N ALA A 591 -2.59 -8.08 -32.83
CA ALA A 591 -1.30 -7.52 -32.43
C ALA A 591 -1.24 -5.99 -32.64
N MET A 592 -0.62 -5.29 -31.70
CA MET A 592 -0.23 -3.88 -31.84
C MET A 592 1.18 -3.80 -32.42
N ASN A 593 1.33 -3.18 -33.60
CA ASN A 593 2.61 -3.09 -34.28
C ASN A 593 3.18 -1.68 -34.17
N TYR A 594 4.51 -1.59 -34.09
CA TYR A 594 5.18 -0.29 -34.12
C TYR A 594 5.06 0.34 -35.51
N ALA A 595 4.44 1.52 -35.57
CA ALA A 595 4.21 2.31 -36.77
C ALA A 595 5.26 3.42 -36.98
N GLY A 596 6.24 3.55 -36.07
CA GLY A 596 7.28 4.58 -36.10
C GLY A 596 6.98 5.75 -35.17
N LYS A 597 8.02 6.50 -34.78
CA LYS A 597 7.93 7.76 -34.02
C LYS A 597 7.14 7.63 -32.70
N GLY A 598 7.28 6.51 -32.00
CA GLY A 598 6.59 6.24 -30.73
C GLY A 598 5.11 5.89 -30.90
N VAL A 599 4.69 5.51 -32.11
CA VAL A 599 3.31 5.12 -32.39
C VAL A 599 3.20 3.61 -32.52
N TRP A 600 2.26 3.02 -31.79
CA TRP A 600 1.80 1.65 -32.00
C TRP A 600 0.40 1.67 -32.60
N SER A 601 0.14 0.78 -33.55
CA SER A 601 -1.17 0.65 -34.18
C SER A 601 -1.51 -0.81 -34.45
N GLY A 602 -2.76 -1.17 -34.17
CA GLY A 602 -3.32 -2.47 -34.46
C GLY A 602 -4.72 -2.32 -35.04
N THR A 603 -5.05 -3.14 -36.05
CA THR A 603 -6.38 -3.18 -36.66
C THR A 603 -6.90 -4.60 -36.65
N GLY A 604 -8.11 -4.80 -36.13
CA GLY A 604 -8.75 -6.11 -36.09
C GLY A 604 -10.19 -6.04 -35.63
N LYS A 605 -10.88 -7.18 -35.69
CA LYS A 605 -12.26 -7.28 -35.22
C LYS A 605 -12.29 -7.30 -33.69
N VAL A 606 -13.17 -6.50 -33.10
CA VAL A 606 -13.47 -6.49 -31.67
C VAL A 606 -14.88 -7.01 -31.44
N GLU A 607 -15.01 -7.90 -30.47
CA GLU A 607 -16.28 -8.41 -29.96
C GLU A 607 -16.22 -8.33 -28.44
N PHE A 608 -17.23 -7.72 -27.81
CA PHE A 608 -17.34 -7.71 -26.36
C PHE A 608 -17.62 -9.11 -25.85
N ILE A 609 -17.13 -9.42 -24.64
CA ILE A 609 -17.15 -10.78 -24.13
C ILE A 609 -18.44 -10.98 -23.32
N GLU A 610 -19.34 -11.82 -23.84
CA GLU A 610 -20.63 -12.11 -23.20
C GLU A 610 -20.49 -13.15 -22.06
N PRO A 611 -21.40 -13.15 -21.07
CA PRO A 611 -21.47 -14.18 -20.05
C PRO A 611 -21.52 -15.60 -20.63
N GLY A 612 -20.55 -16.43 -20.27
CA GLY A 612 -20.49 -17.83 -20.72
C GLY A 612 -19.95 -18.05 -22.13
N ASP A 613 -19.32 -17.05 -22.76
CA ASP A 613 -18.71 -17.19 -24.08
C ASP A 613 -17.55 -18.22 -24.08
N PRO A 614 -17.66 -19.34 -24.83
CA PRO A 614 -16.62 -20.37 -24.91
C PRO A 614 -15.40 -19.95 -25.75
N GLN A 615 -15.49 -18.90 -26.57
CA GLN A 615 -14.44 -18.48 -27.50
C GLN A 615 -13.18 -17.98 -26.78
N PHE A 616 -13.32 -17.53 -25.52
CA PHE A 616 -12.25 -16.86 -24.80
C PHE A 616 -11.64 -17.66 -23.63
N ASN A 617 -11.99 -18.94 -23.48
CA ASN A 617 -11.34 -20.00 -22.68
C ASN A 617 -10.93 -19.71 -21.21
N ARG A 618 -11.26 -18.54 -20.64
CA ARG A 618 -10.86 -18.12 -19.28
C ARG A 618 -11.93 -17.33 -18.51
N ALA A 619 -13.06 -16.99 -19.13
CA ALA A 619 -14.04 -16.05 -18.57
C ALA A 619 -15.46 -16.64 -18.37
N THR A 620 -15.58 -17.96 -18.14
CA THR A 620 -16.90 -18.61 -17.92
C THR A 620 -17.59 -18.20 -16.62
N TRP A 621 -16.91 -17.41 -15.77
CA TRP A 621 -17.41 -16.86 -14.51
C TRP A 621 -18.04 -15.46 -14.66
N LEU A 622 -17.94 -14.82 -15.83
CA LEU A 622 -18.56 -13.51 -16.06
C LEU A 622 -20.08 -13.63 -16.00
N THR A 623 -20.71 -12.67 -15.31
CA THR A 623 -22.17 -12.51 -15.26
C THR A 623 -22.63 -11.22 -15.96
N TRP A 624 -21.72 -10.48 -16.60
CA TRP A 624 -21.95 -9.26 -17.38
C TRP A 624 -21.19 -9.30 -18.73
N GLU A 625 -21.58 -8.41 -19.66
CA GLU A 625 -20.84 -8.15 -20.91
C GLU A 625 -19.55 -7.37 -20.58
N GLU A 626 -18.39 -7.86 -21.00
CA GLU A 626 -17.10 -7.25 -20.71
C GLU A 626 -16.53 -6.49 -21.93
N GLU A 627 -16.25 -5.21 -21.71
CA GLU A 627 -15.77 -4.24 -22.69
C GLU A 627 -14.49 -3.51 -22.24
N ARG A 628 -13.90 -3.91 -21.10
CA ARG A 628 -12.77 -3.19 -20.51
C ARG A 628 -11.43 -3.68 -21.04
N TYR A 629 -10.54 -2.75 -21.38
CA TYR A 629 -9.25 -3.05 -22.01
C TYR A 629 -8.10 -2.17 -21.49
N ARG A 630 -6.87 -2.62 -21.73
CA ARG A 630 -5.61 -1.89 -21.51
C ARG A 630 -4.53 -2.39 -22.48
N PHE A 631 -3.32 -1.84 -22.36
CA PHE A 631 -2.15 -2.33 -23.08
C PHE A 631 -1.13 -2.94 -22.13
N LEU A 632 -0.59 -4.12 -22.45
CA LEU A 632 0.48 -4.77 -21.70
C LEU A 632 1.81 -4.65 -22.45
N ILE A 633 2.88 -4.38 -21.72
CA ILE A 633 4.19 -4.06 -22.29
C ILE A 633 5.24 -5.01 -21.73
N THR A 634 6.00 -5.61 -22.64
CA THR A 634 7.13 -6.50 -22.34
C THR A 634 8.42 -5.80 -22.75
N LEU A 635 9.33 -5.65 -21.78
CA LEU A 635 10.61 -4.97 -21.95
C LEU A 635 11.78 -5.92 -21.69
N ASP A 636 12.92 -5.65 -22.32
CA ASP A 636 14.23 -6.25 -22.01
C ASP A 636 14.28 -7.78 -21.96
N GLY A 637 13.56 -8.44 -22.85
CA GLY A 637 13.52 -9.90 -22.96
C GLY A 637 12.80 -10.59 -21.80
N ALA A 638 11.98 -9.85 -21.03
CA ALA A 638 11.16 -10.44 -19.99
C ALA A 638 10.22 -11.53 -20.57
N ALA A 639 10.01 -12.60 -19.80
CA ALA A 639 9.17 -13.71 -20.24
C ALA A 639 7.69 -13.33 -20.38
N ASP A 640 7.24 -12.39 -19.55
CA ASP A 640 5.89 -11.86 -19.49
C ASP A 640 5.93 -10.33 -19.39
N ALA A 641 4.80 -9.68 -19.67
CA ALA A 641 4.66 -8.24 -19.49
C ALA A 641 4.97 -7.83 -18.04
N THR A 642 5.75 -6.76 -17.89
CA THR A 642 6.16 -6.18 -16.60
C THR A 642 5.37 -4.93 -16.26
N GLU A 643 4.80 -4.27 -17.27
CA GLU A 643 4.12 -2.97 -17.16
C GLU A 643 2.82 -2.95 -17.97
N CYS A 644 1.97 -1.97 -17.67
CA CYS A 644 0.77 -1.68 -18.46
C CYS A 644 0.64 -0.19 -18.80
N TRP A 645 0.06 0.10 -19.97
CA TRP A 645 -0.45 1.42 -20.31
C TRP A 645 -1.96 1.41 -20.14
N GLY A 646 -2.46 2.30 -19.30
CA GLY A 646 -3.82 2.25 -18.79
C GLY A 646 -4.43 3.62 -18.51
N ILE A 647 -5.71 3.63 -18.13
CA ILE A 647 -6.42 4.86 -17.77
C ILE A 647 -5.75 5.52 -16.56
N LEU A 648 -5.66 6.86 -16.57
CA LEU A 648 -5.08 7.63 -15.48
C LEU A 648 -5.91 7.53 -14.19
N ASP A 649 -5.23 7.57 -13.05
CA ASP A 649 -5.89 7.65 -11.76
C ASP A 649 -6.73 8.94 -11.65
N GLY A 650 -7.93 8.82 -11.08
CA GLY A 650 -8.87 9.93 -10.94
C GLY A 650 -9.74 10.23 -12.16
N VAL A 651 -9.52 9.55 -13.30
CA VAL A 651 -10.46 9.55 -14.43
C VAL A 651 -11.54 8.50 -14.17
N ASP A 652 -12.81 8.87 -14.44
CA ASP A 652 -13.94 7.96 -14.25
C ASP A 652 -13.87 6.79 -15.25
N LYS A 653 -13.57 5.60 -14.72
CA LYS A 653 -13.45 4.34 -15.47
C LYS A 653 -14.77 3.57 -15.59
N GLU A 654 -15.84 4.04 -14.94
CA GLU A 654 -17.11 3.33 -14.89
C GLU A 654 -18.00 3.58 -16.11
N TYR A 655 -17.68 4.59 -16.92
CA TYR A 655 -18.48 4.94 -18.09
C TYR A 655 -17.75 4.63 -19.40
N ARG A 656 -18.52 4.22 -20.40
CA ARG A 656 -18.07 4.18 -21.80
C ARG A 656 -17.97 5.63 -22.32
N PRO A 657 -17.08 5.92 -23.28
CA PRO A 657 -16.97 7.26 -23.84
C PRO A 657 -18.23 7.71 -24.61
N ASP A 658 -19.13 6.79 -24.96
CA ASP A 658 -20.42 7.04 -25.60
C ASP A 658 -21.62 6.96 -24.64
N ASP A 659 -21.40 6.87 -23.32
CA ASP A 659 -22.47 6.90 -22.31
C ASP A 659 -23.04 8.31 -22.14
N GLU A 660 -24.36 8.49 -22.26
CA GLU A 660 -25.02 9.82 -22.14
C GLU A 660 -24.82 10.50 -20.77
N ARG A 661 -24.47 9.73 -19.72
CA ARG A 661 -24.20 10.24 -18.37
C ARG A 661 -22.79 10.78 -18.20
N PHE A 662 -21.91 10.52 -19.17
CA PHE A 662 -20.50 10.84 -19.13
C PHE A 662 -20.10 11.66 -20.35
N THR A 663 -19.13 12.54 -20.19
CA THR A 663 -18.53 13.26 -21.31
C THR A 663 -17.04 13.02 -21.23
N ALA A 664 -16.52 12.21 -22.16
CA ALA A 664 -15.10 11.91 -22.25
C ALA A 664 -14.31 13.19 -22.59
N GLY A 665 -13.64 13.75 -21.57
CA GLY A 665 -12.68 14.84 -21.77
C GLY A 665 -11.35 14.33 -22.33
N ASP A 666 -10.43 15.26 -22.62
CA ASP A 666 -9.11 14.92 -23.18
C ASP A 666 -8.31 13.95 -22.29
N ASP A 667 -8.47 14.03 -20.97
CA ASP A 667 -7.79 13.16 -20.00
C ASP A 667 -8.24 11.69 -20.10
N PHE A 668 -9.45 11.42 -20.61
CA PHE A 668 -9.92 10.05 -20.82
C PHE A 668 -9.04 9.29 -21.82
N TRP A 669 -8.51 9.99 -22.82
CA TRP A 669 -7.69 9.40 -23.88
C TRP A 669 -6.18 9.43 -23.55
N LYS A 670 -5.78 10.07 -22.45
CA LYS A 670 -4.40 10.00 -21.96
C LYS A 670 -4.13 8.65 -21.31
N CYS A 671 -2.92 8.16 -21.47
CA CYS A 671 -2.47 6.90 -20.87
C CYS A 671 -1.44 7.18 -19.79
N GLY A 672 -1.58 6.51 -18.65
CA GLY A 672 -0.51 6.37 -17.66
C GLY A 672 0.37 5.16 -17.96
N GLU A 673 1.56 5.15 -17.38
CA GLU A 673 2.45 3.99 -17.34
C GLU A 673 2.48 3.48 -15.90
N PHE A 674 2.13 2.20 -15.73
CA PHE A 674 2.00 1.59 -14.42
C PHE A 674 2.73 0.25 -14.39
N ALA A 675 3.08 -0.22 -13.19
CA ALA A 675 3.39 -1.63 -13.01
C ALA A 675 2.20 -2.48 -13.52
N ARG A 676 2.45 -3.69 -14.02
CA ARG A 676 1.41 -4.50 -14.65
C ARG A 676 0.12 -4.65 -13.82
N GLY A 677 0.25 -4.71 -12.50
CA GLY A 677 -0.87 -4.80 -11.57
C GLY A 677 -1.71 -6.07 -11.74
N GLY A 678 -2.85 -6.10 -11.05
CA GLY A 678 -3.91 -7.07 -11.25
C GLY A 678 -4.63 -6.88 -12.58
N GLN A 679 -5.46 -7.86 -12.94
CA GLN A 679 -6.15 -7.90 -14.24
C GLN A 679 -7.15 -6.74 -14.45
N TRP A 680 -7.60 -6.11 -13.36
CA TRP A 680 -8.62 -5.06 -13.37
C TRP A 680 -8.07 -3.63 -13.30
N ASP A 681 -6.74 -3.50 -13.26
CA ASP A 681 -6.10 -2.24 -13.02
C ASP A 681 -5.97 -1.43 -14.32
N HIS A 682 -6.23 -0.13 -14.19
CA HIS A 682 -6.08 0.88 -15.22
C HIS A 682 -6.77 0.56 -16.56
N LEU A 683 -8.00 0.04 -16.52
CA LEU A 683 -8.77 -0.30 -17.72
C LEU A 683 -9.67 0.84 -18.21
N TRP A 684 -9.76 1.01 -19.53
CA TRP A 684 -10.81 1.81 -20.19
C TRP A 684 -12.00 0.93 -20.54
N LYS A 685 -13.21 1.51 -20.59
CA LYS A 685 -14.36 0.90 -21.26
C LYS A 685 -14.39 1.31 -22.73
N MET A 686 -14.56 0.36 -23.64
CA MET A 686 -14.68 0.64 -25.06
C MET A 686 -16.08 1.17 -25.42
N ALA A 687 -16.18 2.08 -26.39
CA ALA A 687 -17.47 2.60 -26.87
C ALA A 687 -18.35 1.45 -27.40
N GLY A 688 -19.64 1.45 -27.07
CA GLY A 688 -20.57 0.38 -27.45
C GLY A 688 -20.68 0.21 -28.96
N GLU A 689 -20.58 1.29 -29.74
CA GLU A 689 -20.62 1.26 -31.20
C GLU A 689 -19.45 0.48 -31.86
N MET A 690 -18.39 0.20 -31.10
CA MET A 690 -17.24 -0.58 -31.57
C MET A 690 -17.48 -2.09 -31.52
N ASN A 691 -18.49 -2.55 -30.77
CA ASN A 691 -18.78 -3.97 -30.64
C ASN A 691 -19.15 -4.60 -32.01
N GLY A 692 -18.47 -5.71 -32.33
CA GLY A 692 -18.60 -6.44 -33.59
C GLY A 692 -17.95 -5.77 -34.80
N GLN A 693 -17.30 -4.62 -34.63
CA GLN A 693 -16.67 -3.87 -35.74
C GLN A 693 -15.20 -4.25 -35.91
N THR A 694 -14.66 -3.94 -37.09
CA THR A 694 -13.20 -3.82 -37.23
C THR A 694 -12.82 -2.46 -36.68
N VAL A 695 -11.88 -2.44 -35.73
CA VAL A 695 -11.41 -1.22 -35.08
C VAL A 695 -9.92 -1.06 -35.34
N THR A 696 -9.48 0.18 -35.39
CA THR A 696 -8.06 0.55 -35.33
C THR A 696 -7.80 1.22 -33.99
N ILE A 697 -6.87 0.67 -33.23
CA ILE A 697 -6.39 1.26 -31.99
C ILE A 697 -5.00 1.81 -32.27
N THR A 698 -4.76 3.04 -31.83
CA THR A 698 -3.46 3.70 -31.92
C THR A 698 -3.05 4.20 -30.55
N VAL A 699 -1.81 3.96 -30.16
CA VAL A 699 -1.17 4.56 -28.98
C VAL A 699 0.01 5.39 -29.45
N ASN A 700 0.04 6.67 -29.08
CA ASN A 700 1.17 7.56 -29.33
C ASN A 700 1.78 7.97 -27.99
N THR A 701 3.00 7.50 -27.72
CA THR A 701 3.69 7.69 -26.44
C THR A 701 4.35 9.05 -26.29
N ASN A 702 4.47 9.81 -27.39
CA ASN A 702 5.30 11.01 -27.47
C ASN A 702 4.50 12.25 -27.93
N LYS A 703 3.16 12.22 -27.87
CA LYS A 703 2.32 13.30 -28.41
C LYS A 703 2.28 14.50 -27.45
N ASP A 704 2.88 15.62 -27.85
CA ASP A 704 2.81 16.89 -27.12
C ASP A 704 3.15 16.76 -25.62
N GLY A 705 4.11 15.88 -25.29
CA GLY A 705 4.52 15.63 -23.90
C GLY A 705 3.59 14.74 -23.09
N VAL A 706 2.61 14.08 -23.70
CA VAL A 706 1.74 13.07 -23.05
C VAL A 706 1.65 11.79 -23.89
N MET A 707 1.33 10.67 -23.25
CA MET A 707 0.92 9.45 -23.95
C MET A 707 -0.59 9.50 -24.15
N VAL A 708 -1.05 9.22 -25.37
CA VAL A 708 -2.48 9.17 -25.70
C VAL A 708 -2.80 7.96 -26.53
N HIS A 709 -4.05 7.50 -26.45
CA HIS A 709 -4.58 6.49 -27.33
C HIS A 709 -5.85 6.96 -28.05
N SER A 710 -6.23 6.27 -29.11
CA SER A 710 -7.48 6.49 -29.82
C SER A 710 -8.02 5.17 -30.36
N VAL A 711 -9.35 5.04 -30.36
CA VAL A 711 -10.06 3.90 -30.94
C VAL A 711 -10.99 4.43 -32.04
N THR A 712 -10.84 3.92 -33.26
CA THR A 712 -11.64 4.34 -34.43
C THR A 712 -12.14 3.13 -35.20
N LYS A 713 -13.32 3.27 -35.82
CA LYS A 713 -13.92 2.27 -36.71
C LYS A 713 -13.35 2.33 -38.13
#